data_AF-A0A8H2X838-F1
#
_entry.id   AF-A0A8H2X838-F1
#
_cell.length_a   1.000
_cell.length_b   1.000
_cell.length_c   1.000
_cell.angle_alpha   90.00
_cell.angle_beta   90.00
_cell.angle_gamma   90.00
#
_symmetry.space_group_name_H-M   'P 1'
#
loop_
_entity.id
_entity.type
_entity.pdbx_description
1 polymer ?
#
loop_
_entity_poly.entity_id
_entity_poly.type
_entity_poly.pdbx_seq_one_letter_code
_entity_poly.pdbx_strand_id
1 'polypeptide(L)'
;MSTPIINNASTGSHPERIDTSVPAASTPAGDPRSPPLPNPSRSLVTDTPIETLMIDNFDSFTWNLYQQLCMLGANVTVLRNNELTPEDFPNLRIRNLIISPGPGHPSTDSGVSNEAIKYFAGRVPVLGVCMGLECIVESYGGSIEYAGEIMHGKTSPIRHDNRGCFRDLPQGIQSTRYHSLSAHRTTLPPSLAITATTAESGVIMGVRHRELTLEAVQYHPESIMSEEGDALLRNFLDLQGGTWAENPASKVLDPTLHPFSPEAPHRAPTILDKIYAQRLKDVELAKSTPGTTKEDLQTFLSMQLAPPLVSFVARLKARTPALMAEIKRASPSKGAIAMHTNAAQQALTYALAGASVISVLTEPTWFKGSLLDMRLAREAVATLTDRPAILRKDFIVDEYQICEARLWGADTILLIVAMLPPDRLRALYLFSLSLGMEPLVEVNNAEEMRIALRLGAKVIGVNNRNLHDFNVDMGTTSRLADMCAESDVTLCALSGISSHADVATYAGQGVGAVLVGEALMRAPDPALFIRNLLDLPPALTPRGGGTKPLVKICGVRSVEDATVAAEAGADFVGVVLVPKSKRCVDLATAKEISNALRARRASLTTPTANGATPAPSTQAHPPASNLTAVSWFSTHSRSLPSARPLLVGVFQDQPLNYVIHACNAAGLDMVQLHGHEPVEWSRWIPVPVVRAFHLRAKDSTAQAQVNGTTESEAHDHAKDVDASGPTGLEDIARPGFHRHILLDAIKPGATNKLSGGAGVPVDWDLARAVADAGEIGRGRLPIILAGGLDAGNVREAVEKVAPWGVDVSGGVETDGVKDHAKIREFVKAAKGV
;
A
#
# COMPACT_ATOMS: atom_id res chain seq x y z
N MET A 1 35.18 42.79 -29.35
CA MET A 1 34.07 43.76 -29.31
C MET A 1 32.85 43.09 -28.71
N SER A 2 32.00 43.69 -27.91
CA SER A 2 32.18 44.76 -26.91
C SER A 2 30.93 44.74 -26.02
N THR A 3 31.12 44.83 -24.70
CA THR A 3 30.06 45.19 -23.75
C THR A 3 29.59 46.64 -24.02
N PRO A 4 28.43 47.08 -23.50
CA PRO A 4 28.49 47.67 -22.16
C PRO A 4 27.34 47.35 -21.20
N ILE A 5 27.73 47.17 -19.94
CA ILE A 5 26.93 47.34 -18.73
C ILE A 5 26.92 48.83 -18.39
N ILE A 6 25.81 49.39 -17.89
CA ILE A 6 25.83 50.56 -16.99
C ILE A 6 24.83 50.36 -15.84
N ASN A 7 25.30 50.57 -14.61
CA ASN A 7 24.54 50.57 -13.35
C ASN A 7 23.95 51.97 -13.06
N ASN A 8 22.91 52.07 -12.21
CA ASN A 8 23.11 52.55 -10.83
C ASN A 8 21.91 52.51 -9.88
N ALA A 9 22.25 52.35 -8.59
CA ALA A 9 21.48 52.56 -7.36
C ALA A 9 20.53 53.79 -7.41
N SER A 10 19.42 53.91 -6.67
CA SER A 10 19.13 53.62 -5.25
C SER A 10 17.64 53.97 -4.98
N THR A 11 17.00 53.87 -3.80
CA THR A 11 17.42 53.52 -2.42
C THR A 11 16.54 52.35 -1.89
N GLY A 12 16.26 52.26 -0.57
CA GLY A 12 15.28 51.34 0.02
C GLY A 12 14.20 52.05 0.85
N SER A 13 13.02 51.45 0.91
CA SER A 13 11.98 51.72 1.91
C SER A 13 11.22 50.42 2.20
N HIS A 14 10.98 50.14 3.48
CA HIS A 14 10.15 49.00 3.90
C HIS A 14 8.66 49.36 3.78
N PRO A 15 7.78 48.45 3.31
CA PRO A 15 6.36 48.53 3.61
C PRO A 15 6.12 48.02 5.04
N GLU A 16 5.38 48.79 5.82
CA GLU A 16 5.07 48.50 7.22
C GLU A 16 4.14 47.29 7.38
N ARG A 17 4.32 46.53 8.48
CA ARG A 17 3.32 45.55 8.92
C ARG A 17 2.17 46.29 9.60
N ILE A 18 0.95 46.07 9.15
CA ILE A 18 -0.25 46.50 9.86
C ILE A 18 -0.42 45.61 11.11
N ASP A 19 -0.34 46.22 12.29
CA ASP A 19 -0.66 45.58 13.57
C ASP A 19 -2.18 45.37 13.67
N THR A 20 -2.59 44.21 14.19
CA THR A 20 -3.99 43.79 14.32
C THR A 20 -4.36 43.39 15.74
N SER A 21 -3.66 43.93 16.74
CA SER A 21 -3.97 43.74 18.15
C SER A 21 -5.06 44.71 18.66
N VAL A 22 -6.20 44.16 19.07
CA VAL A 22 -7.24 44.85 19.87
C VAL A 22 -7.20 44.25 21.29
N PRO A 23 -7.17 45.06 22.37
CA PRO A 23 -6.94 44.54 23.72
C PRO A 23 -8.18 43.85 24.30
N ALA A 24 -7.95 42.76 25.02
CA ALA A 24 -9.01 42.04 25.73
C ALA A 24 -9.47 42.78 27.00
N ALA A 25 -10.76 43.04 27.11
CA ALA A 25 -11.43 43.45 28.34
C ALA A 25 -12.33 42.30 28.83
N SER A 26 -12.24 41.97 30.12
CA SER A 26 -12.86 40.78 30.70
C SER A 26 -14.15 41.11 31.49
N THR A 27 -15.22 40.34 31.23
CA THR A 27 -16.30 40.07 32.20
C THR A 27 -17.11 38.85 31.72
N PRO A 28 -17.67 38.00 32.61
CA PRO A 28 -18.25 36.72 32.21
C PRO A 28 -19.79 36.71 32.13
N ALA A 29 -20.36 36.11 31.08
CA ALA A 29 -21.58 35.27 31.04
C ALA A 29 -22.29 35.31 29.67
N GLY A 30 -22.69 34.14 29.15
CA GLY A 30 -23.58 33.98 27.99
C GLY A 30 -22.94 33.28 26.76
N ASP A 31 -23.63 32.28 26.20
CA ASP A 31 -23.24 31.65 24.91
C ASP A 31 -23.63 32.58 23.75
N PRO A 32 -22.69 33.01 22.89
CA PRO A 32 -22.95 33.95 21.79
C PRO A 32 -23.86 33.41 20.68
N ARG A 33 -24.31 32.15 20.76
CA ARG A 33 -25.24 31.52 19.79
C ARG A 33 -26.69 31.48 20.29
N SER A 34 -26.99 32.02 21.47
CA SER A 34 -28.37 32.15 21.94
C SER A 34 -29.01 33.38 21.29
N PRO A 35 -30.16 33.27 20.59
CA PRO A 35 -30.83 34.43 20.03
C PRO A 35 -31.33 35.35 21.15
N PRO A 36 -31.24 36.68 21.00
CA PRO A 36 -31.92 37.60 21.92
C PRO A 36 -33.44 37.36 21.84
N LEU A 37 -34.11 37.38 22.99
CA LEU A 37 -35.58 37.33 23.03
C LEU A 37 -36.16 38.51 22.23
N PRO A 38 -37.23 38.29 21.44
CA PRO A 38 -37.82 39.33 20.62
C PRO A 38 -38.29 40.50 21.49
N ASN A 39 -37.95 41.72 21.09
CA ASN A 39 -38.33 42.93 21.80
C ASN A 39 -39.81 43.24 21.53
N PRO A 40 -40.72 43.14 22.52
CA PRO A 40 -42.18 43.12 22.30
C PRO A 40 -42.80 44.50 22.00
N SER A 41 -42.00 45.45 21.50
CA SER A 41 -42.35 46.87 21.34
C SER A 41 -42.23 47.41 19.92
N ARG A 42 -41.85 46.58 18.93
CA ARG A 42 -41.77 46.99 17.53
C ARG A 42 -43.06 46.63 16.79
N SER A 43 -43.99 47.58 16.70
CA SER A 43 -45.15 47.45 15.80
C SER A 43 -44.65 47.36 14.34
N LEU A 44 -44.81 46.19 13.72
CA LEU A 44 -44.54 45.97 12.29
C LEU A 44 -45.71 46.39 11.38
N VAL A 45 -46.67 47.15 11.92
CA VAL A 45 -47.75 47.76 11.14
C VAL A 45 -47.17 48.87 10.25
N THR A 46 -46.83 48.50 9.02
CA THR A 46 -46.42 49.45 7.99
C THR A 46 -47.66 49.96 7.25
N ASP A 47 -48.06 51.20 7.50
CA ASP A 47 -49.10 51.88 6.70
C ASP A 47 -48.73 51.95 5.21
N THR A 48 -47.42 51.97 4.91
CA THR A 48 -46.85 51.87 3.57
C THR A 48 -46.75 50.41 3.12
N PRO A 49 -47.21 50.03 1.91
CA PRO A 49 -46.96 48.72 1.35
C PRO A 49 -45.47 48.43 1.15
N ILE A 50 -45.04 47.22 1.46
CA ILE A 50 -43.71 46.68 1.14
C ILE A 50 -43.77 46.09 -0.27
N GLU A 51 -42.87 46.47 -1.17
CA GLU A 51 -42.89 45.90 -2.52
C GLU A 51 -42.36 44.46 -2.50
N THR A 52 -41.10 44.24 -2.13
CA THR A 52 -40.55 42.89 -1.96
C THR A 52 -40.11 42.68 -0.52
N LEU A 53 -40.70 41.70 0.17
CA LEU A 53 -40.18 41.23 1.45
C LEU A 53 -39.21 40.07 1.18
N MET A 54 -37.97 40.19 1.66
CA MET A 54 -37.02 39.09 1.70
C MET A 54 -36.79 38.65 3.14
N ILE A 55 -37.01 37.37 3.42
CA ILE A 55 -36.69 36.74 4.70
C ILE A 55 -35.25 36.21 4.62
N ASP A 56 -34.36 36.79 5.44
CA ASP A 56 -32.94 36.41 5.54
C ASP A 56 -32.75 35.22 6.49
N ASN A 57 -32.25 34.10 5.95
CA ASN A 57 -31.88 32.88 6.66
C ASN A 57 -30.38 32.82 7.01
N PHE A 58 -29.70 33.98 7.16
CA PHE A 58 -28.32 34.12 7.64
C PHE A 58 -27.21 33.59 6.70
N ASP A 59 -27.38 33.71 5.38
CA ASP A 59 -26.33 33.38 4.40
C ASP A 59 -25.59 34.62 3.89
N SER A 60 -24.30 34.49 3.57
CA SER A 60 -23.53 35.58 2.96
C SER A 60 -24.02 35.96 1.55
N PHE A 61 -24.65 35.04 0.82
CA PHE A 61 -25.24 35.30 -0.49
C PHE A 61 -26.58 36.07 -0.42
N THR A 62 -27.23 36.18 0.74
CA THR A 62 -28.43 37.04 0.89
C THR A 62 -28.16 38.48 0.45
N TRP A 63 -26.96 39.01 0.70
CA TRP A 63 -26.57 40.35 0.26
C TRP A 63 -26.47 40.46 -1.27
N ASN A 64 -25.93 39.44 -1.94
CA ASN A 64 -25.86 39.39 -3.40
C ASN A 64 -27.26 39.40 -4.02
N LEU A 65 -28.17 38.58 -3.48
CA LEU A 65 -29.56 38.50 -3.94
C LEU A 65 -30.29 39.84 -3.76
N TYR A 66 -30.16 40.46 -2.58
CA TYR A 66 -30.65 41.82 -2.31
C TYR A 66 -30.11 42.84 -3.33
N GLN A 67 -28.79 42.87 -3.53
CA GLN A 67 -28.14 43.81 -4.44
C GLN A 67 -28.66 43.65 -5.88
N GLN A 68 -28.77 42.41 -6.37
CA GLN A 68 -29.19 42.12 -7.73
C GLN A 68 -30.66 42.49 -7.95
N LEU A 69 -31.55 42.19 -6.99
CA LEU A 69 -32.96 42.62 -7.03
C LEU A 69 -33.10 44.15 -7.06
N CYS A 70 -32.33 44.87 -6.24
CA CYS A 70 -32.31 46.33 -6.24
C CYS A 70 -31.76 46.91 -7.56
N MET A 71 -30.75 46.27 -8.17
CA MET A 71 -30.24 46.66 -9.49
C MET A 71 -31.26 46.41 -10.62
N LEU A 72 -32.15 45.43 -10.46
CA LEU A 72 -33.28 45.17 -11.35
C LEU A 72 -34.51 46.06 -11.06
N GLY A 73 -34.41 46.96 -10.08
CA GLY A 73 -35.42 47.99 -9.79
C GLY A 73 -36.43 47.65 -8.69
N ALA A 74 -36.29 46.53 -7.99
CA ALA A 74 -37.19 46.17 -6.89
C ALA A 74 -36.84 46.91 -5.59
N ASN A 75 -37.84 47.45 -4.88
CA ASN A 75 -37.66 47.96 -3.53
C ASN A 75 -37.76 46.82 -2.50
N VAL A 76 -36.61 46.31 -2.05
CA VAL A 76 -36.53 45.14 -1.16
C VAL A 76 -36.41 45.56 0.31
N THR A 77 -37.35 45.11 1.15
CA THR A 77 -37.25 45.14 2.61
C THR A 77 -36.73 43.78 3.08
N VAL A 78 -35.63 43.77 3.82
CA VAL A 78 -35.01 42.56 4.38
C VAL A 78 -35.31 42.47 5.87
N LEU A 79 -35.86 41.34 6.32
CA LEU A 79 -36.06 41.00 7.73
C LEU A 79 -35.50 39.61 7.98
N ARG A 80 -34.85 39.38 9.12
CA ARG A 80 -34.31 38.05 9.44
C ARG A 80 -35.41 37.07 9.80
N ASN A 81 -35.14 35.78 9.61
CA ASN A 81 -36.10 34.71 9.89
C ASN A 81 -36.54 34.59 11.37
N ASN A 82 -35.89 35.34 12.28
CA ASN A 82 -36.20 35.46 13.70
C ASN A 82 -36.66 36.87 14.13
N GLU A 83 -36.82 37.81 13.19
CA GLU A 83 -37.34 39.18 13.43
C GLU A 83 -38.85 39.30 13.16
N LEU A 84 -39.49 38.21 12.73
CA LEU A 84 -40.91 38.08 12.40
C LEU A 84 -41.52 36.88 13.14
N THR A 85 -42.80 37.02 13.51
CA THR A 85 -43.65 35.94 14.04
C THR A 85 -44.84 35.68 13.09
N PRO A 86 -45.46 34.48 13.11
CA PRO A 86 -46.63 34.20 12.27
C PRO A 86 -47.81 35.15 12.53
N GLU A 87 -47.92 35.70 13.74
CA GLU A 87 -48.88 36.72 14.16
C GLU A 87 -48.70 38.07 13.46
N ASP A 88 -47.50 38.36 12.93
CA ASP A 88 -47.23 39.61 12.19
C ASP A 88 -47.78 39.57 10.76
N PHE A 89 -47.86 38.39 10.14
CA PHE A 89 -48.17 38.25 8.71
C PHE A 89 -49.49 38.89 8.24
N PRO A 90 -50.60 38.90 9.02
CA PRO A 90 -51.83 39.62 8.65
C PRO A 90 -51.68 41.14 8.57
N ASN A 91 -50.66 41.71 9.23
CA ASN A 91 -50.38 43.14 9.25
C ASN A 91 -49.42 43.56 8.11
N LEU A 92 -48.71 42.60 7.49
CA LEU A 92 -47.75 42.86 6.43
C LEU A 92 -48.43 42.96 5.06
N ARG A 93 -48.43 44.16 4.48
CA ARG A 93 -48.89 44.41 3.11
C ARG A 93 -47.72 44.30 2.12
N ILE A 94 -47.39 43.08 1.71
CA ILE A 94 -46.32 42.80 0.75
C ILE A 94 -46.87 42.61 -0.68
N ARG A 95 -46.12 42.97 -1.73
CA ARG A 95 -46.43 42.58 -3.13
C ARG A 95 -45.80 41.23 -3.50
N ASN A 96 -44.53 41.01 -3.14
CA ASN A 96 -43.78 39.77 -3.41
C ASN A 96 -43.09 39.24 -2.14
N LEU A 97 -42.91 37.92 -2.02
CA LEU A 97 -42.12 37.27 -0.96
C LEU A 97 -40.91 36.53 -1.56
N ILE A 98 -39.75 36.67 -0.92
CA ILE A 98 -38.53 35.92 -1.24
C ILE A 98 -37.99 35.27 0.04
N ILE A 99 -37.65 33.99 -0.03
CA ILE A 99 -36.95 33.26 1.03
C ILE A 99 -35.50 33.07 0.59
N SER A 100 -34.55 33.68 1.31
CA SER A 100 -33.14 33.68 0.95
C SER A 100 -32.46 32.30 1.15
N PRO A 101 -31.24 32.13 0.62
CA PRO A 101 -30.34 31.08 1.07
C PRO A 101 -30.08 31.15 2.58
N GLY A 102 -29.64 30.03 3.14
CA GLY A 102 -29.36 29.85 4.57
C GLY A 102 -28.55 28.57 4.81
N PRO A 103 -27.68 28.53 5.83
CA PRO A 103 -27.04 27.29 6.28
C PRO A 103 -27.98 26.44 7.13
N GLY A 104 -27.65 25.17 7.31
CA GLY A 104 -28.39 24.25 8.19
C GLY A 104 -29.39 23.37 7.45
N HIS A 105 -30.52 23.06 8.10
CA HIS A 105 -31.63 22.27 7.55
C HIS A 105 -32.95 23.04 7.76
N PRO A 106 -33.90 23.04 6.80
CA PRO A 106 -35.10 23.89 6.91
C PRO A 106 -35.96 23.58 8.14
N SER A 107 -35.96 22.33 8.62
CA SER A 107 -36.71 21.90 9.82
C SER A 107 -36.20 22.49 11.13
N THR A 108 -34.96 23.00 11.17
CA THR A 108 -34.28 23.46 12.39
C THR A 108 -33.83 24.91 12.31
N ASP A 109 -33.44 25.39 11.13
CA ASP A 109 -32.68 26.63 10.98
C ASP A 109 -33.42 27.73 10.19
N SER A 110 -34.55 27.40 9.53
CA SER A 110 -35.31 28.32 8.66
C SER A 110 -36.15 29.38 9.38
N GLY A 111 -36.23 29.32 10.71
CA GLY A 111 -37.02 30.26 11.52
C GLY A 111 -38.48 30.32 11.07
N VAL A 112 -38.98 31.53 10.79
CA VAL A 112 -40.36 31.74 10.36
C VAL A 112 -40.62 31.37 8.88
N SER A 113 -39.59 31.06 8.09
CA SER A 113 -39.70 30.93 6.62
C SER A 113 -40.74 29.90 6.16
N ASN A 114 -40.79 28.72 6.80
CA ASN A 114 -41.77 27.69 6.50
C ASN A 114 -43.23 28.16 6.73
N GLU A 115 -43.49 28.92 7.80
CA GLU A 115 -44.82 29.47 8.07
C GLU A 115 -45.15 30.66 7.16
N ALA A 116 -44.16 31.48 6.80
CA ALA A 116 -44.32 32.55 5.82
C ALA A 116 -44.71 31.99 4.44
N ILE A 117 -44.07 30.90 3.99
CA ILE A 117 -44.43 30.20 2.75
C ILE A 117 -45.89 29.74 2.80
N LYS A 118 -46.30 29.03 3.85
CA LYS A 118 -47.67 28.54 4.02
C LYS A 118 -48.71 29.66 4.06
N TYR A 119 -48.36 30.80 4.67
CA TYR A 119 -49.25 31.96 4.77
C TYR A 119 -49.35 32.74 3.46
N PHE A 120 -48.25 33.00 2.76
CA PHE A 120 -48.22 33.89 1.59
C PHE A 120 -48.43 33.18 0.24
N ALA A 121 -48.27 31.86 0.18
CA ALA A 121 -48.60 31.07 -1.01
C ALA A 121 -50.05 31.30 -1.45
N GLY A 122 -50.26 31.54 -2.75
CA GLY A 122 -51.58 31.84 -3.31
C GLY A 122 -52.10 33.25 -2.98
N ARG A 123 -51.33 34.09 -2.29
CA ARG A 123 -51.67 35.50 -2.02
C ARG A 123 -50.75 36.45 -2.77
N VAL A 124 -49.46 36.14 -2.80
CA VAL A 124 -48.40 36.88 -3.51
C VAL A 124 -47.46 35.91 -4.23
N PRO A 125 -46.65 36.37 -5.21
CA PRO A 125 -45.57 35.56 -5.76
C PRO A 125 -44.57 35.19 -4.66
N VAL A 126 -44.18 33.92 -4.60
CA VAL A 126 -43.17 33.41 -3.65
C VAL A 126 -41.99 32.82 -4.44
N LEU A 127 -40.77 33.32 -4.17
CA LEU A 127 -39.51 32.76 -4.67
C LEU A 127 -38.69 32.15 -3.53
N GLY A 128 -38.22 30.92 -3.70
CA GLY A 128 -37.20 30.32 -2.83
C GLY A 128 -35.85 30.19 -3.51
N VAL A 129 -34.76 30.50 -2.81
CA VAL A 129 -33.38 30.29 -3.32
C VAL A 129 -32.57 29.44 -2.32
N CYS A 130 -31.94 28.36 -2.81
CA CYS A 130 -31.20 27.39 -2.01
C CYS A 130 -32.04 26.85 -0.84
N MET A 131 -31.74 27.22 0.42
CA MET A 131 -32.59 26.98 1.60
C MET A 131 -34.07 27.33 1.36
N GLY A 132 -34.37 28.37 0.58
CA GLY A 132 -35.75 28.72 0.23
C GLY A 132 -36.48 27.66 -0.62
N LEU A 133 -35.78 26.91 -1.47
CA LEU A 133 -36.33 25.73 -2.14
C LEU A 133 -36.60 24.61 -1.13
N GLU A 134 -35.65 24.40 -0.21
CA GLU A 134 -35.72 23.36 0.80
C GLU A 134 -36.91 23.59 1.75
N CYS A 135 -37.10 24.84 2.21
CA CYS A 135 -38.26 25.29 2.98
C CYS A 135 -39.59 25.09 2.22
N ILE A 136 -39.61 25.38 0.91
CA ILE A 136 -40.80 25.15 0.07
C ILE A 136 -41.14 23.66 0.00
N VAL A 137 -40.17 22.79 -0.25
CA VAL A 137 -40.42 21.35 -0.36
C VAL A 137 -40.87 20.75 0.97
N GLU A 138 -40.24 21.14 2.09
CA GLU A 138 -40.66 20.73 3.43
C GLU A 138 -42.07 21.23 3.79
N SER A 139 -42.38 22.50 3.47
CA SER A 139 -43.68 23.10 3.79
C SER A 139 -44.88 22.40 3.12
N TYR A 140 -44.66 21.67 2.02
CA TYR A 140 -45.66 20.82 1.35
C TYR A 140 -45.46 19.31 1.64
N GLY A 141 -44.55 18.92 2.53
CA GLY A 141 -44.38 17.55 3.03
C GLY A 141 -43.38 16.66 2.28
N GLY A 142 -42.50 17.23 1.46
CA GLY A 142 -41.38 16.48 0.85
C GLY A 142 -40.16 16.40 1.77
N SER A 143 -39.26 15.44 1.52
CA SER A 143 -38.00 15.31 2.31
C SER A 143 -36.84 16.05 1.66
N ILE A 144 -35.99 16.62 2.51
CA ILE A 144 -34.69 17.18 2.18
C ILE A 144 -33.63 16.21 2.69
N GLU A 145 -32.77 15.73 1.81
CA GLU A 145 -31.80 14.67 2.09
C GLU A 145 -30.46 14.99 1.43
N TYR A 146 -29.42 14.22 1.76
CA TYR A 146 -28.10 14.39 1.15
C TYR A 146 -28.16 14.23 -0.37
N ALA A 147 -27.67 15.23 -1.12
CA ALA A 147 -27.80 15.31 -2.58
C ALA A 147 -26.99 14.25 -3.37
N GLY A 148 -26.26 13.36 -2.68
CA GLY A 148 -25.36 12.36 -3.28
C GLY A 148 -24.00 12.92 -3.71
N GLU A 149 -23.85 14.25 -3.73
CA GLU A 149 -22.64 14.99 -4.11
C GLU A 149 -22.54 16.30 -3.32
N ILE A 150 -21.33 16.71 -2.94
CA ILE A 150 -21.07 18.01 -2.29
C ILE A 150 -20.49 18.97 -3.33
N MET A 151 -21.25 20.01 -3.67
CA MET A 151 -20.87 21.03 -4.64
C MET A 151 -20.95 22.41 -3.99
N HIS A 152 -19.80 22.92 -3.55
CA HIS A 152 -19.64 24.27 -3.02
C HIS A 152 -18.75 25.08 -3.97
N GLY A 153 -19.25 26.19 -4.51
CA GLY A 153 -18.50 27.08 -5.40
C GLY A 153 -18.18 26.49 -6.77
N LYS A 154 -19.03 25.60 -7.28
CA LYS A 154 -18.91 24.98 -8.60
C LYS A 154 -20.17 25.21 -9.42
N THR A 155 -20.01 25.40 -10.72
CA THR A 155 -21.14 25.45 -11.66
C THR A 155 -21.57 24.04 -12.07
N SER A 156 -22.81 23.92 -12.53
CA SER A 156 -23.29 22.75 -13.29
C SER A 156 -24.24 23.23 -14.39
N PRO A 157 -24.26 22.59 -15.58
CA PRO A 157 -25.26 22.86 -16.60
C PRO A 157 -26.66 22.45 -16.13
N ILE A 158 -27.65 23.34 -16.29
CA ILE A 158 -29.03 23.12 -15.87
C ILE A 158 -29.96 22.84 -17.05
N ARG A 159 -30.76 21.78 -16.94
CA ARG A 159 -31.94 21.54 -17.79
C ARG A 159 -33.18 22.07 -17.07
N HIS A 160 -34.04 22.81 -17.75
CA HIS A 160 -35.24 23.41 -17.16
C HIS A 160 -36.46 23.32 -18.08
N ASP A 161 -37.67 23.54 -17.54
CA ASP A 161 -38.93 23.38 -18.28
C ASP A 161 -39.31 24.55 -19.21
N ASN A 162 -38.52 25.63 -19.18
CA ASN A 162 -38.73 26.88 -19.93
C ASN A 162 -40.06 27.60 -19.61
N ARG A 163 -40.52 27.50 -18.35
CA ARG A 163 -41.74 28.16 -17.84
C ARG A 163 -41.44 28.94 -16.56
N GLY A 164 -42.40 29.74 -16.12
CA GLY A 164 -42.34 30.43 -14.83
C GLY A 164 -41.16 31.41 -14.74
N CYS A 165 -40.33 31.25 -13.71
CA CYS A 165 -39.08 31.99 -13.56
C CYS A 165 -38.03 31.62 -14.63
N PHE A 166 -38.12 30.42 -15.21
CA PHE A 166 -37.23 29.92 -16.27
C PHE A 166 -37.67 30.26 -17.71
N ARG A 167 -38.72 31.09 -17.89
CA ARG A 167 -39.23 31.42 -19.23
C ARG A 167 -38.17 32.15 -20.07
N ASP A 168 -38.10 31.77 -21.34
CA ASP A 168 -37.24 32.37 -22.36
C ASP A 168 -35.73 32.36 -22.05
N LEU A 169 -35.31 31.51 -21.09
CA LEU A 169 -33.90 31.25 -20.79
C LEU A 169 -33.32 30.16 -21.72
N PRO A 170 -32.04 30.24 -22.11
CA PRO A 170 -31.35 29.19 -22.86
C PRO A 170 -31.17 27.92 -22.00
N GLN A 171 -31.30 26.75 -22.63
CA GLN A 171 -31.02 25.47 -21.96
C GLN A 171 -29.52 25.29 -21.73
N GLY A 172 -29.16 24.64 -20.60
CA GLY A 172 -27.78 24.30 -20.30
C GLY A 172 -26.97 25.39 -19.58
N ILE A 173 -27.64 26.47 -19.12
CA ILE A 173 -27.00 27.55 -18.33
C ILE A 173 -26.12 26.98 -17.23
N GLN A 174 -24.92 27.55 -17.08
CA GLN A 174 -24.04 27.27 -15.97
C GLN A 174 -24.59 27.93 -14.72
N SER A 175 -24.86 27.14 -13.68
CA SER A 175 -25.42 27.68 -12.43
C SER A 175 -24.64 27.20 -11.21
N THR A 176 -24.32 28.14 -10.31
CA THR A 176 -23.46 27.91 -9.15
C THR A 176 -24.19 27.20 -8.02
N ARG A 177 -23.56 26.15 -7.50
CA ARG A 177 -24.06 25.31 -6.41
C ARG A 177 -23.26 25.55 -5.13
N TYR A 178 -23.98 25.71 -4.02
CA TYR A 178 -23.45 25.79 -2.66
C TYR A 178 -24.31 24.96 -1.70
N HIS A 179 -24.49 23.68 -2.01
CA HIS A 179 -25.35 22.80 -1.24
C HIS A 179 -24.78 21.38 -1.12
N SER A 180 -25.14 20.73 -0.01
CA SER A 180 -24.93 19.29 0.25
C SER A 180 -26.25 18.53 0.45
N LEU A 181 -27.34 19.26 0.71
CA LEU A 181 -28.71 18.78 0.76
C LEU A 181 -29.43 19.06 -0.57
N SER A 182 -30.50 18.33 -0.85
CA SER A 182 -31.44 18.65 -1.93
C SER A 182 -32.78 17.93 -1.71
N ALA A 183 -33.82 18.41 -2.39
CA ALA A 183 -35.13 17.77 -2.40
C ALA A 183 -35.08 16.35 -2.98
N HIS A 184 -35.66 15.38 -2.29
CA HIS A 184 -35.66 13.99 -2.73
C HIS A 184 -36.84 13.69 -3.68
N ARG A 185 -36.55 13.06 -4.82
CA ARG A 185 -37.53 12.87 -5.91
C ARG A 185 -38.74 12.01 -5.54
N THR A 186 -38.56 11.01 -4.66
CA THR A 186 -39.65 10.06 -4.34
C THR A 186 -40.61 10.55 -3.25
N THR A 187 -40.23 11.58 -2.51
CA THR A 187 -41.03 12.19 -1.44
C THR A 187 -41.64 13.52 -1.87
N LEU A 188 -41.27 14.06 -3.05
CA LEU A 188 -41.82 15.29 -3.58
C LEU A 188 -43.35 15.19 -3.74
N PRO A 189 -44.14 16.06 -3.07
CA PRO A 189 -45.60 15.95 -3.05
C PRO A 189 -46.22 16.22 -4.42
N PRO A 190 -47.38 15.62 -4.77
CA PRO A 190 -48.01 15.82 -6.08
C PRO A 190 -48.36 17.27 -6.42
N SER A 191 -48.52 18.15 -5.43
CA SER A 191 -48.75 19.59 -5.59
C SER A 191 -47.54 20.33 -6.19
N LEU A 192 -46.34 19.78 -6.07
CA LEU A 192 -45.12 20.33 -6.64
C LEU A 192 -44.75 19.63 -7.97
N ALA A 193 -44.11 20.37 -8.85
CA ALA A 193 -43.47 19.90 -10.07
C ALA A 193 -41.98 20.22 -10.00
N ILE A 194 -41.14 19.31 -10.50
CA ILE A 194 -39.72 19.58 -10.76
C ILE A 194 -39.65 20.43 -12.01
N THR A 195 -39.01 21.60 -11.94
CA THR A 195 -38.90 22.55 -13.06
C THR A 195 -37.49 22.70 -13.59
N ALA A 196 -36.48 22.31 -12.80
CA ALA A 196 -35.11 22.21 -13.28
C ALA A 196 -34.32 21.08 -12.59
N THR A 197 -33.33 20.54 -13.30
CA THR A 197 -32.36 19.57 -12.78
C THR A 197 -30.96 19.84 -13.30
N THR A 198 -29.92 19.35 -12.61
CA THR A 198 -28.60 19.24 -13.23
C THR A 198 -28.68 18.35 -14.47
N ALA A 199 -27.97 18.71 -15.54
CA ALA A 199 -27.92 17.89 -16.75
C ALA A 199 -27.10 16.60 -16.56
N GLU A 200 -26.16 16.60 -15.61
CA GLU A 200 -25.22 15.50 -15.36
C GLU A 200 -25.74 14.47 -14.35
N SER A 201 -26.21 14.93 -13.18
CA SER A 201 -26.57 14.06 -12.03
C SER A 201 -28.08 13.88 -11.82
N GLY A 202 -28.93 14.69 -12.50
CA GLY A 202 -30.38 14.68 -12.33
C GLY A 202 -30.87 15.19 -10.96
N VAL A 203 -30.01 15.83 -10.16
CA VAL A 203 -30.34 16.47 -8.88
C VAL A 203 -31.38 17.58 -9.13
N ILE A 204 -32.34 17.75 -8.21
CA ILE A 204 -33.38 18.77 -8.33
C ILE A 204 -32.74 20.15 -8.15
N MET A 205 -32.90 21.00 -9.18
CA MET A 205 -32.35 22.35 -9.20
C MET A 205 -33.43 23.43 -9.25
N GLY A 206 -34.69 23.06 -9.46
CA GLY A 206 -35.84 23.94 -9.33
C GLY A 206 -37.15 23.17 -9.13
N VAL A 207 -38.08 23.77 -8.38
CA VAL A 207 -39.44 23.25 -8.13
C VAL A 207 -40.47 24.37 -8.22
N ARG A 208 -41.72 24.03 -8.55
CA ARG A 208 -42.84 24.97 -8.65
C ARG A 208 -44.13 24.32 -8.16
N HIS A 209 -45.01 25.07 -7.49
CA HIS A 209 -46.37 24.59 -7.24
C HIS A 209 -47.15 24.48 -8.55
N ARG A 210 -47.99 23.46 -8.73
CA ARG A 210 -48.75 23.24 -9.97
C ARG A 210 -49.90 24.23 -10.22
N GLU A 211 -50.15 25.16 -9.30
CA GLU A 211 -51.37 25.96 -9.26
C GLU A 211 -51.08 27.38 -8.75
N LEU A 212 -50.55 27.50 -7.54
CA LEU A 212 -50.18 28.77 -6.91
C LEU A 212 -48.90 29.36 -7.53
N THR A 213 -48.80 30.69 -7.60
CA THR A 213 -47.61 31.42 -8.07
C THR A 213 -46.44 31.31 -7.09
N LEU A 214 -45.82 30.14 -7.06
CA LEU A 214 -44.74 29.77 -6.15
C LEU A 214 -43.72 28.91 -6.90
N GLU A 215 -42.47 29.37 -6.94
CA GLU A 215 -41.35 28.70 -7.63
C GLU A 215 -40.05 28.86 -6.81
N ALA A 216 -39.10 27.96 -6.99
CA ALA A 216 -37.82 28.00 -6.28
C ALA A 216 -36.68 27.37 -7.09
N VAL A 217 -35.46 27.75 -6.74
CA VAL A 217 -34.21 27.20 -7.30
C VAL A 217 -33.24 26.78 -6.20
N GLN A 218 -32.51 25.68 -6.41
CA GLN A 218 -31.50 25.17 -5.47
C GLN A 218 -30.13 25.83 -5.69
N TYR A 219 -29.86 26.27 -6.93
CA TYR A 219 -28.66 27.04 -7.25
C TYR A 219 -28.81 28.50 -6.83
N HIS A 220 -27.70 29.23 -6.86
CA HIS A 220 -27.63 30.64 -6.52
C HIS A 220 -27.65 31.50 -7.81
N PRO A 221 -28.80 32.00 -8.30
CA PRO A 221 -28.85 32.92 -9.44
C PRO A 221 -28.06 34.23 -9.19
N GLU A 222 -27.86 34.59 -7.93
CA GLU A 222 -27.10 35.75 -7.45
C GLU A 222 -25.58 35.56 -7.41
N SER A 223 -25.10 34.36 -7.75
CA SER A 223 -23.68 34.11 -7.93
C SER A 223 -23.19 34.71 -9.24
N ILE A 224 -22.07 35.44 -9.20
CA ILE A 224 -21.40 35.98 -10.41
C ILE A 224 -20.97 34.91 -11.43
N MET A 225 -20.92 33.64 -11.01
CA MET A 225 -20.62 32.49 -11.88
C MET A 225 -21.88 31.79 -12.43
N SER A 226 -23.08 32.26 -12.06
CA SER A 226 -24.34 31.78 -12.63
C SER A 226 -24.72 32.61 -13.86
N GLU A 227 -24.95 31.94 -14.97
CA GLU A 227 -25.52 32.53 -16.18
C GLU A 227 -27.02 32.80 -15.97
N GLU A 228 -27.53 33.87 -16.61
CA GLU A 228 -28.96 34.25 -16.68
C GLU A 228 -29.70 34.48 -15.33
N GLY A 229 -28.98 34.65 -14.23
CA GLY A 229 -29.55 34.96 -12.91
C GLY A 229 -30.44 36.23 -12.93
N ASP A 230 -29.95 37.31 -13.54
CA ASP A 230 -30.72 38.55 -13.71
C ASP A 230 -32.03 38.33 -14.49
N ALA A 231 -32.04 37.43 -15.46
CA ALA A 231 -33.21 37.14 -16.28
C ALA A 231 -34.24 36.31 -15.49
N LEU A 232 -33.78 35.34 -14.70
CA LEU A 232 -34.63 34.60 -13.76
C LEU A 232 -35.29 35.53 -12.73
N LEU A 233 -34.53 36.46 -12.14
CA LEU A 233 -35.07 37.40 -11.15
C LEU A 233 -36.03 38.41 -11.77
N ARG A 234 -35.75 38.94 -12.97
CA ARG A 234 -36.74 39.72 -13.75
C ARG A 234 -38.01 38.92 -14.01
N ASN A 235 -37.86 37.67 -14.43
CA ASN A 235 -39.00 36.80 -14.69
C ASN A 235 -39.89 36.60 -13.45
N PHE A 236 -39.31 36.56 -12.24
CA PHE A 236 -40.05 36.51 -10.98
C PHE A 236 -40.75 37.85 -10.64
N LEU A 237 -40.05 38.99 -10.78
CA LEU A 237 -40.59 40.31 -10.41
C LEU A 237 -41.81 40.73 -11.25
N ASP A 238 -41.92 40.22 -12.49
CA ASP A 238 -43.07 40.40 -13.38
C ASP A 238 -44.33 39.64 -12.94
N LEU A 239 -44.24 38.70 -11.99
CA LEU A 239 -45.37 37.87 -11.57
C LEU A 239 -46.37 38.62 -10.67
N GLN A 240 -47.61 38.13 -10.67
CA GLN A 240 -48.70 38.52 -9.79
C GLN A 240 -49.08 37.37 -8.86
N GLY A 241 -49.67 37.69 -7.71
CA GLY A 241 -50.12 36.71 -6.72
C GLY A 241 -51.22 35.76 -7.23
N GLY A 242 -51.77 34.95 -6.33
CA GLY A 242 -52.77 33.95 -6.71
C GLY A 242 -52.16 32.76 -7.43
N THR A 243 -52.58 32.55 -8.67
CA THR A 243 -52.37 31.32 -9.45
C THR A 243 -51.65 31.57 -10.78
N TRP A 244 -51.15 30.48 -11.38
CA TRP A 244 -50.57 30.53 -12.73
C TRP A 244 -51.56 30.92 -13.82
N ALA A 245 -52.87 30.79 -13.59
CA ALA A 245 -53.91 31.23 -14.52
C ALA A 245 -53.96 32.76 -14.66
N GLU A 246 -53.62 33.48 -13.59
CA GLU A 246 -53.49 34.95 -13.57
C GLU A 246 -52.17 35.43 -14.17
N ASN A 247 -51.25 34.50 -14.45
CA ASN A 247 -49.90 34.76 -14.97
C ASN A 247 -49.66 34.08 -16.34
N PRO A 248 -50.48 34.29 -17.39
CA PRO A 248 -50.36 33.56 -18.66
C PRO A 248 -49.02 33.79 -19.37
N ALA A 249 -48.40 34.96 -19.21
CA ALA A 249 -47.07 35.27 -19.75
C ALA A 249 -45.95 34.37 -19.19
N SER A 250 -46.18 33.71 -18.05
CA SER A 250 -45.25 32.73 -17.47
C SER A 250 -45.14 31.42 -18.27
N LYS A 251 -46.08 31.15 -19.18
CA LYS A 251 -46.18 29.88 -19.96
C LYS A 251 -46.31 28.61 -19.08
N VAL A 252 -46.56 28.73 -17.78
CA VAL A 252 -46.67 27.56 -16.88
C VAL A 252 -47.80 26.61 -17.32
N LEU A 253 -48.96 27.16 -17.66
CA LEU A 253 -50.12 26.40 -18.13
C LEU A 253 -50.17 26.18 -19.65
N ASP A 254 -49.09 26.50 -20.38
CA ASP A 254 -49.03 26.33 -21.84
C ASP A 254 -49.02 24.84 -22.22
N PRO A 255 -50.03 24.33 -22.95
CA PRO A 255 -50.09 22.92 -23.36
C PRO A 255 -49.19 22.60 -24.58
N THR A 256 -48.65 23.62 -25.27
CA THR A 256 -47.79 23.43 -26.45
C THR A 256 -46.34 23.14 -26.08
N LEU A 257 -45.91 23.58 -24.90
CA LEU A 257 -44.61 23.21 -24.33
C LEU A 257 -44.65 21.75 -23.88
N HIS A 258 -43.61 20.98 -24.23
CA HIS A 258 -43.49 19.59 -23.82
C HIS A 258 -43.50 19.43 -22.28
N PRO A 259 -44.02 18.31 -21.75
CA PRO A 259 -43.86 17.98 -20.34
C PRO A 259 -42.38 17.85 -19.99
N PHE A 260 -41.93 18.56 -18.96
CA PHE A 260 -40.59 18.36 -18.42
C PHE A 260 -40.53 16.98 -17.77
N SER A 261 -39.91 16.03 -18.46
CA SER A 261 -39.60 14.71 -17.93
C SER A 261 -38.25 14.78 -17.24
N PRO A 262 -38.17 14.78 -15.90
CA PRO A 262 -36.90 14.73 -15.20
C PRO A 262 -36.39 13.30 -15.35
N GLU A 263 -35.54 13.06 -16.36
CA GLU A 263 -34.95 11.74 -16.66
C GLU A 263 -34.43 11.07 -15.38
N ALA A 264 -34.54 9.74 -15.34
CA ALA A 264 -34.08 8.95 -14.21
C ALA A 264 -32.60 9.30 -13.93
N PRO A 265 -32.21 9.53 -12.67
CA PRO A 265 -30.89 10.06 -12.38
C PRO A 265 -29.83 9.07 -12.85
N HIS A 266 -29.12 9.43 -13.92
CA HIS A 266 -27.75 9.02 -14.08
C HIS A 266 -26.98 9.64 -12.92
N ARG A 267 -26.88 8.90 -11.81
CA ARG A 267 -25.99 9.25 -10.69
C ARG A 267 -24.64 9.59 -11.31
N ALA A 268 -24.14 10.81 -11.08
CA ALA A 268 -22.85 11.23 -11.62
C ALA A 268 -21.82 10.13 -11.30
N PRO A 269 -21.14 9.55 -12.30
CA PRO A 269 -20.48 8.26 -12.15
C PRO A 269 -19.49 8.34 -11.00
N THR A 270 -19.70 7.48 -10.01
CA THR A 270 -18.86 7.41 -8.82
C THR A 270 -17.44 7.07 -9.24
N ILE A 271 -16.49 7.29 -8.34
CA ILE A 271 -15.12 6.91 -8.64
C ILE A 271 -14.97 5.41 -8.96
N LEU A 272 -15.79 4.55 -8.34
CA LEU A 272 -15.84 3.12 -8.65
C LEU A 272 -16.37 2.86 -10.07
N ASP A 273 -17.41 3.58 -10.51
CA ASP A 273 -17.95 3.47 -11.87
C ASP A 273 -16.93 3.93 -12.93
N LYS A 274 -16.20 5.01 -12.64
CA LYS A 274 -15.10 5.52 -13.48
C LYS A 274 -13.95 4.51 -13.58
N ILE A 275 -13.58 3.89 -12.47
CA ILE A 275 -12.57 2.82 -12.43
C ILE A 275 -13.05 1.62 -13.24
N TYR A 276 -14.26 1.12 -13.01
CA TYR A 276 -14.84 -0.02 -13.73
C TYR A 276 -14.87 0.21 -15.26
N ALA A 277 -15.38 1.37 -15.68
CA ALA A 277 -15.45 1.73 -17.10
C ALA A 277 -14.07 1.87 -17.77
N GLN A 278 -13.04 2.32 -17.04
CA GLN A 278 -11.67 2.34 -17.55
C GLN A 278 -11.06 0.94 -17.59
N ARG A 279 -11.28 0.11 -16.57
CA ARG A 279 -10.73 -1.24 -16.50
C ARG A 279 -11.26 -2.17 -17.59
N LEU A 280 -12.51 -2.01 -18.02
CA LEU A 280 -13.02 -2.69 -19.21
C LEU A 280 -12.19 -2.37 -20.46
N LYS A 281 -11.81 -1.10 -20.66
CA LYS A 281 -10.96 -0.67 -21.79
C LYS A 281 -9.54 -1.20 -21.67
N ASP A 282 -8.95 -1.12 -20.48
CA ASP A 282 -7.60 -1.61 -20.20
C ASP A 282 -7.48 -3.12 -20.45
N VAL A 283 -8.49 -3.89 -20.03
CA VAL A 283 -8.57 -5.35 -20.22
C VAL A 283 -8.74 -5.71 -21.70
N GLU A 284 -9.57 -4.98 -22.45
CA GLU A 284 -9.75 -5.24 -23.87
C GLU A 284 -8.49 -4.91 -24.68
N LEU A 285 -7.80 -3.83 -24.33
CA LEU A 285 -6.48 -3.51 -24.89
C LEU A 285 -5.46 -4.62 -24.60
N ALA A 286 -5.41 -5.12 -23.36
CA ALA A 286 -4.51 -6.21 -22.98
C ALA A 286 -4.81 -7.51 -23.74
N LYS A 287 -6.09 -7.90 -23.86
CA LYS A 287 -6.55 -9.05 -24.66
C LYS A 287 -6.17 -8.94 -26.14
N SER A 288 -6.11 -7.72 -26.69
CA SER A 288 -5.71 -7.47 -28.08
C SER A 288 -4.19 -7.47 -28.32
N THR A 289 -3.38 -7.53 -27.25
CA THR A 289 -1.92 -7.43 -27.34
C THR A 289 -1.29 -8.79 -27.66
N PRO A 290 -0.51 -8.92 -28.76
CA PRO A 290 0.15 -10.20 -29.11
C PRO A 290 1.09 -10.71 -28.02
N GLY A 291 1.00 -12.01 -27.70
CA GLY A 291 1.76 -12.63 -26.61
C GLY A 291 1.10 -12.52 -25.24
N THR A 292 0.02 -11.72 -25.12
CA THR A 292 -0.89 -11.70 -23.95
C THR A 292 -2.34 -11.77 -24.40
N THR A 293 -2.66 -12.40 -25.53
CA THR A 293 -4.05 -12.67 -25.89
C THR A 293 -4.68 -13.68 -24.92
N LYS A 294 -6.01 -13.79 -24.91
CA LYS A 294 -6.69 -14.78 -24.05
C LYS A 294 -6.20 -16.21 -24.35
N GLU A 295 -6.01 -16.50 -25.62
CA GLU A 295 -5.54 -17.77 -26.17
C GLU A 295 -4.07 -18.03 -25.80
N ASP A 296 -3.21 -17.00 -25.83
CA ASP A 296 -1.82 -17.09 -25.35
C ASP A 296 -1.79 -17.47 -23.86
N LEU A 297 -2.54 -16.75 -23.01
CA LEU A 297 -2.57 -17.02 -21.57
C LEU A 297 -3.13 -18.41 -21.24
N GLN A 298 -4.17 -18.86 -21.96
CA GLN A 298 -4.69 -20.23 -21.84
C GLN A 298 -3.64 -21.27 -22.25
N THR A 299 -2.89 -21.00 -23.32
CA THR A 299 -1.78 -21.85 -23.76
C THR A 299 -0.70 -21.95 -22.69
N PHE A 300 -0.24 -20.82 -22.12
CA PHE A 300 0.76 -20.80 -21.05
C PHE A 300 0.33 -21.52 -19.77
N LEU A 301 -0.97 -21.44 -19.41
CA LEU A 301 -1.54 -22.20 -18.30
C LEU A 301 -1.56 -23.71 -18.60
N SER A 302 -1.93 -24.12 -19.83
CA SER A 302 -1.90 -25.53 -20.24
C SER A 302 -0.48 -26.13 -20.26
N MET A 303 0.52 -25.30 -20.59
CA MET A 303 1.95 -25.62 -20.52
C MET A 303 2.51 -25.60 -19.09
N GLN A 304 1.69 -25.32 -18.07
CA GLN A 304 2.07 -25.25 -16.65
C GLN A 304 3.18 -24.23 -16.35
N LEU A 305 3.25 -23.13 -17.12
CA LEU A 305 4.27 -22.08 -16.94
C LEU A 305 4.05 -21.22 -15.68
N ALA A 306 2.88 -21.31 -15.06
CA ALA A 306 2.53 -20.55 -13.87
C ALA A 306 3.27 -21.08 -12.61
N PRO A 307 3.93 -20.22 -11.81
CA PRO A 307 4.78 -20.67 -10.70
C PRO A 307 3.97 -21.34 -9.57
N PRO A 308 4.61 -22.12 -8.67
CA PRO A 308 3.92 -22.78 -7.56
C PRO A 308 3.21 -21.81 -6.60
N LEU A 309 1.94 -22.13 -6.32
CA LEU A 309 1.07 -21.44 -5.37
C LEU A 309 1.44 -21.78 -3.92
N VAL A 310 1.14 -20.87 -2.99
CA VAL A 310 0.95 -21.18 -1.56
C VAL A 310 -0.51 -20.91 -1.18
N SER A 311 -1.06 -21.69 -0.24
CA SER A 311 -2.45 -21.50 0.18
C SER A 311 -2.63 -20.18 0.94
N PHE A 312 -3.36 -19.24 0.33
CA PHE A 312 -3.74 -17.96 0.96
C PHE A 312 -4.45 -18.17 2.30
N VAL A 313 -5.45 -19.07 2.35
CA VAL A 313 -6.19 -19.39 3.58
C VAL A 313 -5.25 -19.92 4.68
N ALA A 314 -4.33 -20.83 4.34
CA ALA A 314 -3.37 -21.36 5.32
C ALA A 314 -2.42 -20.27 5.83
N ARG A 315 -1.96 -19.34 4.98
CA ARG A 315 -1.12 -18.20 5.39
C ARG A 315 -1.85 -17.24 6.34
N LEU A 316 -3.17 -17.08 6.18
CA LEU A 316 -3.97 -16.29 7.13
C LEU A 316 -4.23 -17.07 8.43
N LYS A 317 -4.60 -18.36 8.37
CA LYS A 317 -4.86 -19.18 9.58
C LYS A 317 -3.59 -19.53 10.37
N ALA A 318 -2.38 -19.33 9.81
CA ALA A 318 -1.11 -19.58 10.49
C ALA A 318 -0.79 -18.58 11.63
N ARG A 319 -1.44 -17.41 11.67
CA ARG A 319 -1.23 -16.38 12.71
C ARG A 319 -2.47 -15.50 12.81
N THR A 320 -2.93 -15.19 14.03
CA THR A 320 -4.11 -14.34 14.24
C THR A 320 -3.76 -13.14 15.13
N PRO A 321 -4.02 -11.89 14.69
CA PRO A 321 -4.40 -11.51 13.33
C PRO A 321 -3.21 -11.58 12.36
N ALA A 322 -3.43 -12.16 11.18
CA ALA A 322 -2.46 -12.16 10.09
C ALA A 322 -2.32 -10.75 9.47
N LEU A 323 -1.14 -10.41 8.96
CA LEU A 323 -0.92 -9.15 8.24
C LEU A 323 -0.90 -9.37 6.72
N MET A 324 -1.75 -8.63 6.02
CA MET A 324 -1.65 -8.37 4.59
C MET A 324 -1.01 -6.99 4.38
N ALA A 325 0.27 -6.95 3.99
CA ALA A 325 1.02 -5.71 3.81
C ALA A 325 0.91 -5.21 2.36
N GLU A 326 0.35 -4.03 2.15
CA GLU A 326 0.00 -3.49 0.83
C GLU A 326 1.05 -2.54 0.25
N ILE A 327 1.54 -2.85 -0.94
CA ILE A 327 2.44 -2.04 -1.75
C ILE A 327 1.61 -1.15 -2.69
N LYS A 328 1.69 0.17 -2.52
CA LYS A 328 0.83 1.13 -3.22
C LYS A 328 1.52 2.48 -3.46
N ARG A 329 1.70 2.88 -4.72
CA ARG A 329 2.32 4.18 -5.08
C ARG A 329 1.39 5.36 -4.92
N ALA A 330 0.11 5.20 -5.27
CA ALA A 330 -0.90 6.26 -5.24
C ALA A 330 -2.28 5.71 -4.83
N SER A 331 -3.25 6.59 -4.60
CA SER A 331 -4.67 6.22 -4.45
C SER A 331 -5.60 7.33 -4.92
N PRO A 332 -6.84 7.03 -5.37
CA PRO A 332 -7.79 8.05 -5.78
C PRO A 332 -8.05 9.13 -4.71
N SER A 333 -8.07 8.75 -3.43
CA SER A 333 -8.40 9.64 -2.30
C SER A 333 -7.23 10.48 -1.77
N LYS A 334 -5.98 10.16 -2.11
CA LYS A 334 -4.77 10.82 -1.58
C LYS A 334 -3.77 11.27 -2.64
N GLY A 335 -4.00 10.95 -3.91
CA GLY A 335 -3.03 11.16 -4.99
C GLY A 335 -1.78 10.30 -4.78
N ALA A 336 -0.61 10.84 -5.11
CA ALA A 336 0.68 10.19 -4.92
C ALA A 336 1.01 10.00 -3.44
N ILE A 337 1.49 8.80 -3.08
CA ILE A 337 1.90 8.43 -1.71
C ILE A 337 3.41 8.17 -1.68
N ALA A 338 3.89 7.27 -2.55
CA ALA A 338 5.29 6.85 -2.60
C ALA A 338 5.67 6.40 -4.02
N MET A 339 5.82 7.37 -4.92
CA MET A 339 6.07 7.09 -6.35
C MET A 339 7.41 6.37 -6.62
N HIS A 340 8.40 6.56 -5.73
CA HIS A 340 9.73 5.97 -5.85
C HIS A 340 9.84 4.56 -5.23
N THR A 341 8.75 3.96 -4.73
CA THR A 341 8.83 2.62 -4.13
C THR A 341 9.21 1.55 -5.16
N ASN A 342 10.28 0.82 -4.84
CA ASN A 342 10.65 -0.43 -5.47
C ASN A 342 9.82 -1.58 -4.85
N ALA A 343 8.92 -2.18 -5.64
CA ALA A 343 8.00 -3.21 -5.16
C ALA A 343 8.71 -4.49 -4.68
N ALA A 344 9.81 -4.90 -5.33
CA ALA A 344 10.59 -6.07 -4.93
C ALA A 344 11.23 -5.89 -3.55
N GLN A 345 11.92 -4.77 -3.35
CA GLN A 345 12.55 -4.44 -2.07
C GLN A 345 11.52 -4.29 -0.95
N GLN A 346 10.37 -3.67 -1.24
CA GLN A 346 9.28 -3.49 -0.29
C GLN A 346 8.65 -4.84 0.11
N ALA A 347 8.41 -5.74 -0.85
CA ALA A 347 7.87 -7.07 -0.61
C ALA A 347 8.78 -7.93 0.27
N LEU A 348 10.09 -7.93 0.01
CA LEU A 348 11.07 -8.65 0.82
C LEU A 348 11.16 -8.06 2.24
N THR A 349 11.15 -6.73 2.37
CA THR A 349 11.11 -6.03 3.66
C THR A 349 9.88 -6.43 4.49
N TYR A 350 8.69 -6.44 3.87
CA TYR A 350 7.45 -6.85 4.52
C TYR A 350 7.45 -8.34 4.91
N ALA A 351 7.97 -9.22 4.04
CA ALA A 351 8.06 -10.65 4.31
C ALA A 351 8.92 -10.94 5.55
N LEU A 352 10.15 -10.41 5.59
CA LEU A 352 11.11 -10.60 6.69
C LEU A 352 10.64 -9.95 8.01
N ALA A 353 9.79 -8.91 7.91
CA ALA A 353 9.18 -8.28 9.09
C ALA A 353 8.01 -9.08 9.69
N GLY A 354 7.42 -10.06 8.98
CA GLY A 354 6.34 -10.93 9.49
C GLY A 354 4.99 -10.79 8.77
N ALA A 355 4.95 -10.22 7.57
CA ALA A 355 3.74 -10.22 6.75
C ALA A 355 3.35 -11.65 6.33
N SER A 356 2.09 -12.02 6.52
CA SER A 356 1.54 -13.31 6.05
C SER A 356 1.26 -13.30 4.55
N VAL A 357 0.94 -12.12 4.01
CA VAL A 357 0.54 -11.86 2.63
C VAL A 357 1.12 -10.51 2.18
N ILE A 358 1.61 -10.42 0.94
CA ILE A 358 1.94 -9.15 0.28
C ILE A 358 0.81 -8.82 -0.71
N SER A 359 0.12 -7.70 -0.48
CA SER A 359 -0.88 -7.17 -1.39
C SER A 359 -0.20 -6.21 -2.35
N VAL A 360 -0.32 -6.42 -3.66
CA VAL A 360 0.31 -5.55 -4.67
C VAL A 360 -0.78 -4.93 -5.53
N LEU A 361 -0.82 -3.59 -5.55
CA LEU A 361 -1.69 -2.87 -6.48
C LEU A 361 -1.16 -3.04 -7.91
N THR A 362 -2.00 -3.54 -8.81
CA THR A 362 -1.65 -3.68 -10.24
C THR A 362 -2.43 -2.73 -11.16
N GLU A 363 -3.31 -1.91 -10.60
CA GLU A 363 -4.12 -0.92 -11.32
C GLU A 363 -3.26 0.29 -11.76
N PRO A 364 -3.17 0.62 -13.06
CA PRO A 364 -2.20 1.57 -13.58
C PRO A 364 -2.63 3.05 -13.51
N THR A 365 -3.92 3.35 -13.51
CA THR A 365 -4.45 4.70 -13.76
C THR A 365 -4.53 5.54 -12.48
N TRP A 366 -5.11 5.01 -11.40
CA TRP A 366 -5.28 5.70 -10.11
C TRP A 366 -4.28 5.26 -9.04
N PHE A 367 -3.92 3.98 -9.01
CA PHE A 367 -3.00 3.43 -8.00
C PHE A 367 -1.53 3.42 -8.45
N LYS A 368 -1.27 3.64 -9.76
CA LYS A 368 0.05 3.65 -10.40
C LYS A 368 0.85 2.35 -10.15
N GLY A 369 0.13 1.23 -10.12
CA GLY A 369 0.66 -0.13 -10.05
C GLY A 369 0.85 -0.77 -11.42
N SER A 370 1.40 -1.99 -11.44
CA SER A 370 1.57 -2.78 -12.66
C SER A 370 1.68 -4.27 -12.34
N LEU A 371 1.44 -5.13 -13.35
CA LEU A 371 1.74 -6.57 -13.23
C LEU A 371 3.23 -6.84 -12.97
N LEU A 372 4.12 -6.00 -13.51
CA LEU A 372 5.57 -6.11 -13.28
C LEU A 372 5.92 -5.94 -11.80
N ASP A 373 5.28 -5.00 -11.10
CA ASP A 373 5.46 -4.84 -9.66
C ASP A 373 5.11 -6.11 -8.88
N MET A 374 4.01 -6.77 -9.26
CA MET A 374 3.56 -8.01 -8.62
C MET A 374 4.49 -9.18 -8.90
N ARG A 375 4.95 -9.34 -10.14
CA ARG A 375 5.93 -10.38 -10.49
C ARG A 375 7.27 -10.17 -9.79
N LEU A 376 7.80 -8.94 -9.78
CA LEU A 376 9.06 -8.63 -9.10
C LEU A 376 8.93 -8.79 -7.58
N ALA A 377 7.79 -8.44 -6.98
CA ALA A 377 7.47 -8.74 -5.59
C ALA A 377 7.44 -10.26 -5.32
N ARG A 378 6.80 -11.05 -6.21
CA ARG A 378 6.73 -12.51 -6.12
C ARG A 378 8.09 -13.19 -6.26
N GLU A 379 8.93 -12.71 -7.18
CA GLU A 379 10.29 -13.19 -7.41
C GLU A 379 11.20 -12.88 -6.20
N ALA A 380 11.12 -11.65 -5.65
CA ALA A 380 11.93 -11.24 -4.49
C ALA A 380 11.69 -12.08 -3.22
N VAL A 381 10.48 -12.60 -3.03
CA VAL A 381 10.14 -13.51 -1.90
C VAL A 381 10.21 -14.99 -2.27
N ALA A 382 10.51 -15.35 -3.52
CA ALA A 382 10.44 -16.74 -4.00
C ALA A 382 11.43 -17.69 -3.34
N THR A 383 12.50 -17.15 -2.78
CA THR A 383 13.60 -17.89 -2.16
C THR A 383 13.41 -18.12 -0.65
N LEU A 384 12.37 -17.52 -0.05
CA LEU A 384 12.02 -17.71 1.35
C LEU A 384 11.27 -19.03 1.53
N THR A 385 11.72 -19.87 2.47
CA THR A 385 11.13 -21.20 2.75
C THR A 385 9.68 -21.14 3.22
N ASP A 386 9.30 -20.04 3.87
CA ASP A 386 7.94 -19.76 4.36
C ASP A 386 7.45 -18.39 3.84
N ARG A 387 7.52 -18.21 2.51
CA ARG A 387 7.16 -16.94 1.86
C ARG A 387 5.70 -16.53 2.15
N PRO A 388 5.40 -15.23 2.19
CA PRO A 388 4.01 -14.76 2.14
C PRO A 388 3.31 -15.16 0.85
N ALA A 389 1.98 -15.24 0.90
CA ALA A 389 1.13 -15.29 -0.29
C ALA A 389 1.15 -13.93 -1.01
N ILE A 390 1.01 -13.91 -2.33
CA ILE A 390 0.89 -12.70 -3.14
C ILE A 390 -0.58 -12.48 -3.52
N LEU A 391 -1.14 -11.33 -3.12
CA LEU A 391 -2.47 -10.89 -3.50
C LEU A 391 -2.39 -9.88 -4.64
N ARG A 392 -3.00 -10.20 -5.80
CA ARG A 392 -3.28 -9.20 -6.84
C ARG A 392 -4.42 -8.29 -6.36
N LYS A 393 -4.09 -7.07 -5.95
CA LYS A 393 -5.06 -6.05 -5.57
C LYS A 393 -5.39 -5.20 -6.80
N ASP A 394 -6.52 -5.49 -7.41
CA ASP A 394 -6.96 -4.90 -8.67
C ASP A 394 -8.49 -4.97 -8.75
N PHE A 395 -9.06 -4.24 -9.70
CA PHE A 395 -10.48 -4.31 -10.04
C PHE A 395 -10.62 -5.39 -11.11
N ILE A 396 -10.85 -6.63 -10.65
CA ILE A 396 -11.01 -7.81 -11.51
C ILE A 396 -12.43 -7.83 -12.07
N VAL A 397 -12.55 -7.73 -13.39
CA VAL A 397 -13.82 -7.72 -14.14
C VAL A 397 -13.92 -8.87 -15.16
N ASP A 398 -12.81 -9.57 -15.43
CA ASP A 398 -12.70 -10.62 -16.45
C ASP A 398 -11.77 -11.77 -16.06
N GLU A 399 -12.13 -12.99 -16.48
CA GLU A 399 -11.33 -14.21 -16.32
C GLU A 399 -9.92 -14.07 -16.89
N TYR A 400 -9.76 -13.26 -17.95
CA TYR A 400 -8.48 -12.86 -18.51
C TYR A 400 -7.51 -12.31 -17.43
N GLN A 401 -7.97 -11.42 -16.55
CA GLN A 401 -7.13 -10.87 -15.46
C GLN A 401 -6.78 -11.93 -14.41
N ILE A 402 -7.58 -12.99 -14.29
CA ILE A 402 -7.31 -14.11 -13.37
C ILE A 402 -6.24 -15.03 -13.99
N CYS A 403 -6.29 -15.27 -15.30
CA CYS A 403 -5.20 -15.94 -16.04
C CYS A 403 -3.88 -15.16 -15.92
N GLU A 404 -3.91 -13.85 -16.15
CA GLU A 404 -2.75 -12.97 -15.89
C GLU A 404 -2.25 -13.12 -14.45
N ALA A 405 -3.14 -12.98 -13.45
CA ALA A 405 -2.76 -13.04 -12.04
C ALA A 405 -2.02 -14.34 -11.73
N ARG A 406 -2.57 -15.48 -12.18
CA ARG A 406 -2.01 -16.81 -11.97
C ARG A 406 -0.63 -16.98 -12.62
N LEU A 407 -0.45 -16.52 -13.86
CA LEU A 407 0.81 -16.61 -14.61
C LEU A 407 1.89 -15.68 -14.06
N TRP A 408 1.52 -14.46 -13.67
CA TRP A 408 2.41 -13.48 -13.05
C TRP A 408 2.68 -13.76 -11.56
N GLY A 409 2.14 -14.87 -11.04
CA GLY A 409 2.54 -15.47 -9.76
C GLY A 409 1.78 -14.97 -8.54
N ALA A 410 0.57 -14.45 -8.71
CA ALA A 410 -0.37 -14.28 -7.60
C ALA A 410 -0.77 -15.65 -7.01
N ASP A 411 -0.99 -15.66 -5.70
CA ASP A 411 -1.58 -16.78 -4.95
C ASP A 411 -3.07 -16.58 -4.69
N THR A 412 -3.55 -15.34 -4.79
CA THR A 412 -4.95 -14.94 -4.63
C THR A 412 -5.22 -13.61 -5.37
N ILE A 413 -6.50 -13.30 -5.58
CA ILE A 413 -7.00 -12.09 -6.23
C ILE A 413 -8.04 -11.40 -5.33
N LEU A 414 -8.25 -10.11 -5.56
CA LEU A 414 -9.40 -9.39 -5.01
C LEU A 414 -10.64 -9.58 -5.91
N LEU A 415 -11.81 -9.79 -5.31
CA LEU A 415 -13.12 -9.64 -5.97
C LEU A 415 -13.99 -8.69 -5.14
N ILE A 416 -14.54 -7.65 -5.75
CA ILE A 416 -15.29 -6.58 -5.05
C ILE A 416 -16.78 -6.76 -5.31
N VAL A 417 -17.59 -6.97 -4.25
CA VAL A 417 -19.03 -7.22 -4.42
C VAL A 417 -19.77 -5.97 -4.94
N ALA A 418 -19.46 -4.79 -4.41
CA ALA A 418 -20.04 -3.50 -4.84
C ALA A 418 -19.82 -3.16 -6.34
N MET A 419 -18.91 -3.84 -7.02
CA MET A 419 -18.56 -3.61 -8.43
C MET A 419 -19.14 -4.65 -9.39
N LEU A 420 -19.49 -5.85 -8.90
CA LEU A 420 -19.74 -7.02 -9.74
C LEU A 420 -21.20 -7.51 -9.61
N PRO A 421 -21.95 -7.63 -10.73
CA PRO A 421 -23.23 -8.33 -10.74
C PRO A 421 -23.08 -9.74 -10.14
N PRO A 422 -24.06 -10.26 -9.35
CA PRO A 422 -23.90 -11.52 -8.62
C PRO A 422 -23.46 -12.72 -9.47
N ASP A 423 -23.99 -12.86 -10.70
CA ASP A 423 -23.60 -13.94 -11.62
C ASP A 423 -22.16 -13.79 -12.12
N ARG A 424 -21.70 -12.54 -12.35
CA ARG A 424 -20.32 -12.26 -12.77
C ARG A 424 -19.35 -12.49 -11.61
N LEU A 425 -19.70 -12.05 -10.41
CA LEU A 425 -18.95 -12.35 -9.18
C LEU A 425 -18.80 -13.88 -9.00
N ARG A 426 -19.89 -14.63 -9.17
CA ARG A 426 -19.88 -16.10 -9.08
C ARG A 426 -19.00 -16.75 -10.14
N ALA A 427 -19.08 -16.30 -11.39
CA ALA A 427 -18.25 -16.81 -12.49
C ALA A 427 -16.75 -16.59 -12.20
N LEU A 428 -16.37 -15.38 -11.81
CA LEU A 428 -14.97 -15.02 -11.50
C LEU A 428 -14.45 -15.78 -10.28
N TYR A 429 -15.26 -15.94 -9.22
CA TYR A 429 -14.90 -16.71 -8.03
C TYR A 429 -14.65 -18.19 -8.36
N LEU A 430 -15.59 -18.85 -9.06
CA LEU A 430 -15.44 -20.25 -9.48
C LEU A 430 -14.25 -20.45 -10.43
N PHE A 431 -14.00 -19.50 -11.34
CA PHE A 431 -12.84 -19.55 -12.23
C PHE A 431 -11.52 -19.42 -11.46
N SER A 432 -11.45 -18.53 -10.47
CA SER A 432 -10.28 -18.42 -9.59
C SER A 432 -9.98 -19.72 -8.82
N LEU A 433 -11.02 -20.35 -8.26
CA LEU A 433 -10.90 -21.66 -7.61
C LEU A 433 -10.43 -22.75 -8.57
N SER A 434 -10.86 -22.72 -9.84
CA SER A 434 -10.40 -23.69 -10.86
C SER A 434 -8.89 -23.59 -11.14
N LEU A 435 -8.28 -22.43 -10.88
CA LEU A 435 -6.83 -22.19 -10.97
C LEU A 435 -6.09 -22.34 -9.62
N GLY A 436 -6.79 -22.80 -8.58
CA GLY A 436 -6.24 -23.07 -7.24
C GLY A 436 -6.14 -21.84 -6.32
N MET A 437 -6.73 -20.70 -6.70
CA MET A 437 -6.66 -19.44 -5.94
C MET A 437 -7.98 -19.19 -5.22
N GLU A 438 -7.98 -19.15 -3.89
CA GLU A 438 -9.12 -18.68 -3.09
C GLU A 438 -9.11 -17.13 -3.08
N PRO A 439 -10.13 -16.43 -3.61
CA PRO A 439 -10.18 -14.97 -3.62
C PRO A 439 -10.35 -14.35 -2.23
N LEU A 440 -9.84 -13.13 -2.06
CA LEU A 440 -10.32 -12.19 -1.05
C LEU A 440 -11.58 -11.51 -1.59
N VAL A 441 -12.75 -11.81 -1.02
CA VAL A 441 -14.01 -11.17 -1.41
C VAL A 441 -14.25 -9.92 -0.55
N GLU A 442 -14.25 -8.75 -1.17
CA GLU A 442 -14.35 -7.44 -0.52
C GLU A 442 -15.81 -6.96 -0.44
N VAL A 443 -16.23 -6.57 0.77
CA VAL A 443 -17.58 -6.10 1.12
C VAL A 443 -17.51 -4.81 1.95
N ASN A 444 -18.55 -3.98 1.90
CA ASN A 444 -18.68 -2.76 2.69
C ASN A 444 -19.96 -2.71 3.55
N ASN A 445 -20.97 -3.54 3.27
CA ASN A 445 -22.25 -3.55 4.01
C ASN A 445 -22.84 -4.96 4.20
N ALA A 446 -23.94 -5.04 4.93
CA ALA A 446 -24.58 -6.29 5.31
C ALA A 446 -25.17 -7.09 4.13
N GLU A 447 -25.60 -6.45 3.03
CA GLU A 447 -26.11 -7.20 1.88
C GLU A 447 -24.96 -7.79 1.05
N GLU A 448 -23.89 -7.03 0.85
CA GLU A 448 -22.66 -7.54 0.26
C GLU A 448 -22.09 -8.71 1.06
N MET A 449 -22.12 -8.63 2.40
CA MET A 449 -21.76 -9.74 3.29
C MET A 449 -22.63 -10.98 3.04
N ARG A 450 -23.97 -10.84 2.92
CA ARG A 450 -24.86 -11.97 2.57
C ARG A 450 -24.57 -12.54 1.19
N ILE A 451 -24.19 -11.72 0.21
CA ILE A 451 -23.76 -12.19 -1.12
C ILE A 451 -22.48 -13.01 -1.01
N ALA A 452 -21.45 -12.52 -0.29
CA ALA A 452 -20.18 -13.20 -0.10
C ALA A 452 -20.32 -14.52 0.69
N LEU A 453 -21.19 -14.57 1.71
CA LEU A 453 -21.52 -15.80 2.45
C LEU A 453 -22.25 -16.81 1.57
N ARG A 454 -23.27 -16.39 0.78
CA ARG A 454 -23.99 -17.27 -0.17
C ARG A 454 -23.09 -17.78 -1.31
N LEU A 455 -22.04 -17.03 -1.65
CA LEU A 455 -21.02 -17.45 -2.62
C LEU A 455 -20.12 -18.58 -2.10
N GLY A 456 -20.03 -18.76 -0.78
CA GLY A 456 -19.16 -19.73 -0.13
C GLY A 456 -17.71 -19.27 0.04
N ALA A 457 -17.47 -17.95 0.00
CA ALA A 457 -16.14 -17.36 0.11
C ALA A 457 -15.46 -17.69 1.45
N LYS A 458 -14.24 -18.23 1.44
CA LYS A 458 -13.52 -18.58 2.70
C LYS A 458 -12.75 -17.42 3.32
N VAL A 459 -12.56 -16.33 2.58
CA VAL A 459 -11.90 -15.12 3.06
C VAL A 459 -12.72 -13.91 2.62
N ILE A 460 -13.28 -13.19 3.58
CA ILE A 460 -14.10 -12.00 3.35
C ILE A 460 -13.40 -10.80 3.98
N GLY A 461 -13.16 -9.76 3.19
CA GLY A 461 -12.55 -8.52 3.64
C GLY A 461 -13.58 -7.40 3.76
N VAL A 462 -13.76 -6.85 4.96
CA VAL A 462 -14.59 -5.67 5.16
C VAL A 462 -13.74 -4.44 4.88
N ASN A 463 -14.09 -3.68 3.84
CA ASN A 463 -13.47 -2.40 3.57
C ASN A 463 -14.15 -1.32 4.42
N ASN A 464 -13.46 -0.84 5.45
CA ASN A 464 -13.91 0.27 6.28
C ASN A 464 -13.97 1.60 5.50
N ARG A 465 -13.43 1.65 4.28
CA ARG A 465 -13.58 2.77 3.34
C ARG A 465 -14.66 2.45 2.31
N ASN A 466 -15.73 3.23 2.27
CA ASN A 466 -16.74 3.14 1.22
C ASN A 466 -16.10 3.52 -0.14
N LEU A 467 -16.27 2.66 -1.16
CA LEU A 467 -15.63 2.84 -2.46
C LEU A 467 -16.31 3.88 -3.38
N HIS A 468 -17.52 4.32 -3.04
CA HIS A 468 -18.24 5.34 -3.82
C HIS A 468 -17.87 6.78 -3.43
N ASP A 469 -17.53 7.04 -2.16
CA ASP A 469 -17.26 8.38 -1.59
C ASP A 469 -15.90 8.51 -0.86
N PHE A 470 -15.22 7.39 -0.59
CA PHE A 470 -13.99 7.26 0.21
C PHE A 470 -14.07 7.66 1.69
N ASN A 471 -15.26 7.83 2.26
CA ASN A 471 -15.42 8.00 3.69
C ASN A 471 -14.98 6.73 4.45
N VAL A 472 -14.34 6.90 5.61
CA VAL A 472 -13.83 5.79 6.44
C VAL A 472 -14.66 5.70 7.71
N ASP A 473 -15.33 4.56 7.90
CA ASP A 473 -16.02 4.21 9.13
C ASP A 473 -15.42 2.91 9.70
N MET A 474 -14.63 3.06 10.77
CA MET A 474 -13.98 1.96 11.49
C MET A 474 -14.99 1.05 12.22
N GLY A 475 -16.22 1.52 12.44
CA GLY A 475 -17.31 0.70 12.96
C GLY A 475 -17.86 -0.31 11.95
N THR A 476 -17.53 -0.19 10.66
CA THR A 476 -18.06 -1.08 9.61
C THR A 476 -17.70 -2.54 9.84
N THR A 477 -16.42 -2.84 10.08
CA THR A 477 -15.98 -4.21 10.42
C THR A 477 -16.68 -4.72 11.68
N SER A 478 -16.77 -3.88 12.72
CA SER A 478 -17.41 -4.23 14.00
C SER A 478 -18.87 -4.66 13.82
N ARG A 479 -19.65 -3.93 12.99
CA ARG A 479 -21.07 -4.22 12.73
C ARG A 479 -21.31 -5.45 11.84
N LEU A 480 -20.30 -5.92 11.11
CA LEU A 480 -20.41 -7.06 10.21
C LEU A 480 -19.78 -8.34 10.78
N ALA A 481 -18.98 -8.25 11.85
CA ALA A 481 -18.26 -9.39 12.42
C ALA A 481 -19.20 -10.52 12.89
N ASP A 482 -20.28 -10.18 13.59
CA ASP A 482 -21.27 -11.14 14.10
C ASP A 482 -21.90 -12.00 12.99
N MET A 483 -21.98 -11.48 11.75
CA MET A 483 -22.53 -12.23 10.61
C MET A 483 -21.66 -13.41 10.18
N CYS A 484 -20.39 -13.45 10.60
CA CYS A 484 -19.44 -14.52 10.29
C CYS A 484 -19.18 -15.49 11.45
N ALA A 485 -19.72 -15.22 12.65
CA ALA A 485 -19.35 -15.93 13.89
C ALA A 485 -19.56 -17.46 13.85
N GLU A 486 -20.54 -17.95 13.08
CA GLU A 486 -20.87 -19.38 12.94
C GLU A 486 -20.28 -20.02 11.66
N SER A 487 -19.35 -19.35 10.97
CA SER A 487 -18.82 -19.77 9.67
C SER A 487 -17.30 -20.02 9.69
N ASP A 488 -16.77 -20.92 8.85
CA ASP A 488 -15.30 -21.14 8.69
C ASP A 488 -14.60 -20.01 7.88
N VAL A 489 -15.21 -18.82 7.84
CA VAL A 489 -14.70 -17.67 7.10
C VAL A 489 -13.59 -16.98 7.87
N THR A 490 -12.48 -16.72 7.20
CA THR A 490 -11.44 -15.82 7.71
C THR A 490 -11.86 -14.38 7.43
N LEU A 491 -12.52 -13.74 8.40
CA LEU A 491 -12.89 -12.33 8.33
C LEU A 491 -11.64 -11.44 8.38
N CYS A 492 -11.57 -10.44 7.51
CA CYS A 492 -10.44 -9.53 7.41
C CYS A 492 -10.88 -8.06 7.50
N ALA A 493 -10.18 -7.24 8.28
CA ALA A 493 -10.40 -5.79 8.29
C ALA A 493 -9.50 -5.11 7.25
N LEU A 494 -10.06 -4.28 6.38
CA LEU A 494 -9.33 -3.54 5.35
C LEU A 494 -9.53 -2.02 5.54
N SER A 495 -8.49 -1.25 5.25
CA SER A 495 -8.44 0.22 5.38
C SER A 495 -8.49 0.74 6.82
N GLY A 496 -7.91 1.93 7.03
CA GLY A 496 -7.99 2.71 8.28
C GLY A 496 -7.05 2.28 9.41
N ILE A 497 -6.51 1.06 9.37
CA ILE A 497 -5.57 0.53 10.37
C ILE A 497 -4.22 1.25 10.30
N SER A 498 -3.74 1.74 11.45
CA SER A 498 -2.52 2.55 11.58
C SER A 498 -1.70 2.28 12.84
N SER A 499 -2.25 1.58 13.83
CA SER A 499 -1.64 1.33 15.14
C SER A 499 -1.88 -0.09 15.63
N HIS A 500 -1.08 -0.54 16.61
CA HIS A 500 -1.31 -1.81 17.29
C HIS A 500 -2.67 -1.85 18.02
N ALA A 501 -3.15 -0.71 18.53
CA ALA A 501 -4.46 -0.62 19.20
C ALA A 501 -5.62 -0.93 18.24
N ASP A 502 -5.53 -0.49 16.98
CA ASP A 502 -6.51 -0.84 15.94
C ASP A 502 -6.53 -2.36 15.71
N VAL A 503 -5.35 -2.97 15.63
CA VAL A 503 -5.17 -4.42 15.40
C VAL A 503 -5.67 -5.24 16.59
N ALA A 504 -5.38 -4.82 17.82
CA ALA A 504 -5.87 -5.47 19.04
C ALA A 504 -7.41 -5.38 19.14
N THR A 505 -7.99 -4.24 18.75
CA THR A 505 -9.46 -4.06 18.71
C THR A 505 -10.11 -5.04 17.75
N TYR A 506 -9.61 -5.15 16.51
CA TYR A 506 -10.14 -6.10 15.53
C TYR A 506 -9.89 -7.57 15.92
N ALA A 507 -8.74 -7.90 16.50
CA ALA A 507 -8.46 -9.24 16.99
C ALA A 507 -9.46 -9.67 18.09
N GLY A 508 -9.82 -8.74 19.00
CA GLY A 508 -10.85 -8.96 20.01
C GLY A 508 -12.27 -9.18 19.45
N GLN A 509 -12.52 -8.78 18.20
CA GLN A 509 -13.78 -8.99 17.47
C GLN A 509 -13.76 -10.25 16.58
N GLY A 510 -12.75 -11.13 16.72
CA GLY A 510 -12.63 -12.34 15.91
C GLY A 510 -12.12 -12.12 14.49
N VAL A 511 -11.60 -10.93 14.16
CA VAL A 511 -10.99 -10.66 12.85
C VAL A 511 -9.69 -11.46 12.69
N GLY A 512 -9.67 -12.37 11.71
CA GLY A 512 -8.54 -13.26 11.44
C GLY A 512 -7.33 -12.57 10.80
N ALA A 513 -7.52 -11.46 10.09
CA ALA A 513 -6.43 -10.73 9.44
C ALA A 513 -6.71 -9.23 9.22
N VAL A 514 -5.64 -8.44 9.05
CA VAL A 514 -5.70 -7.00 8.78
C VAL A 514 -4.95 -6.66 7.50
N LEU A 515 -5.51 -5.78 6.65
CA LEU A 515 -4.82 -5.22 5.49
C LEU A 515 -4.40 -3.77 5.77
N VAL A 516 -3.09 -3.54 5.76
CA VAL A 516 -2.48 -2.22 6.00
C VAL A 516 -1.72 -1.78 4.76
N GLY A 517 -1.89 -0.52 4.37
CA GLY A 517 -1.26 0.06 3.18
C GLY A 517 -0.71 1.47 3.41
N GLU A 518 -1.59 2.47 3.54
CA GLU A 518 -1.13 3.88 3.61
C GLU A 518 -0.17 4.14 4.79
N ALA A 519 -0.44 3.60 5.98
CA ALA A 519 0.44 3.74 7.13
C ALA A 519 1.83 3.08 6.90
N LEU A 520 1.87 1.90 6.27
CA LEU A 520 3.11 1.20 5.93
C LEU A 520 3.93 1.94 4.86
N MET A 521 3.26 2.45 3.82
CA MET A 521 3.91 3.19 2.72
C MET A 521 4.44 4.56 3.14
N ARG A 522 3.97 5.10 4.27
CA ARG A 522 4.47 6.35 4.89
C ARG A 522 5.47 6.11 6.04
N ALA A 523 5.65 4.88 6.50
CA ALA A 523 6.52 4.57 7.63
C ALA A 523 8.01 4.79 7.26
N PRO A 524 8.81 5.53 8.06
CA PRO A 524 10.25 5.68 7.82
C PRO A 524 11.03 4.36 7.91
N ASP A 525 10.58 3.46 8.79
CA ASP A 525 11.06 2.10 8.90
C ASP A 525 9.86 1.14 8.86
N PRO A 526 9.46 0.65 7.66
CA PRO A 526 8.30 -0.21 7.53
C PRO A 526 8.49 -1.58 8.21
N ALA A 527 9.73 -2.05 8.38
CA ALA A 527 10.01 -3.30 9.08
C ALA A 527 9.75 -3.15 10.59
N LEU A 528 10.26 -2.08 11.21
CA LEU A 528 9.96 -1.76 12.60
C LEU A 528 8.46 -1.51 12.81
N PHE A 529 7.81 -0.79 11.90
CA PHE A 529 6.36 -0.54 11.95
C PHE A 529 5.58 -1.86 11.96
N ILE A 530 5.87 -2.81 11.06
CA ILE A 530 5.21 -4.13 11.04
C ILE A 530 5.39 -4.87 12.36
N ARG A 531 6.59 -4.85 12.96
CA ARG A 531 6.84 -5.54 14.23
C ARG A 531 6.05 -4.92 15.37
N ASN A 532 6.04 -3.59 15.48
CA ASN A 532 5.28 -2.86 16.50
C ASN A 532 3.75 -3.06 16.32
N LEU A 533 3.26 -3.01 15.08
CA LEU A 533 1.84 -3.24 14.74
C LEU A 533 1.34 -4.60 15.23
N LEU A 534 2.22 -5.60 15.24
CA LEU A 534 1.90 -7.00 15.50
C LEU A 534 2.44 -7.53 16.83
N ASP A 535 2.99 -6.65 17.68
CA ASP A 535 3.70 -6.98 18.93
C ASP A 535 4.74 -8.12 18.79
N LEU A 536 5.53 -8.05 17.71
CA LEU A 536 6.59 -9.02 17.46
C LEU A 536 7.88 -8.63 18.19
N PRO A 537 8.62 -9.60 18.77
CA PRO A 537 9.92 -9.33 19.38
C PRO A 537 10.89 -8.72 18.35
N PRO A 538 12.03 -8.13 18.78
CA PRO A 538 13.05 -7.61 17.87
C PRO A 538 13.46 -8.63 16.79
N ALA A 539 13.89 -8.14 15.63
CA ALA A 539 14.33 -9.01 14.54
C ALA A 539 15.43 -9.95 15.04
N LEU A 540 15.25 -11.26 14.81
CA LEU A 540 16.29 -12.25 15.10
C LEU A 540 17.50 -11.90 14.24
N THR A 541 18.55 -11.37 14.87
CA THR A 541 19.82 -11.21 14.19
C THR A 541 20.30 -12.59 13.72
N PRO A 542 20.82 -12.70 12.49
CA PRO A 542 21.62 -13.85 12.10
C PRO A 542 22.75 -14.05 13.11
N ARG A 543 23.18 -15.30 13.33
CA ARG A 543 24.18 -15.63 14.37
C ARG A 543 25.42 -14.75 14.23
N GLY A 544 25.54 -13.76 15.11
CA GLY A 544 26.56 -12.72 15.08
C GLY A 544 26.58 -12.00 16.41
N GLY A 545 27.31 -12.59 17.37
CA GLY A 545 27.34 -12.20 18.78
C GLY A 545 26.96 -13.35 19.71
N GLY A 546 27.95 -13.99 20.32
CA GLY A 546 27.74 -14.93 21.45
C GLY A 546 27.79 -16.44 21.16
N THR A 547 27.95 -16.88 19.90
CA THR A 547 28.15 -18.32 19.58
C THR A 547 29.51 -18.57 18.94
N LYS A 548 30.21 -19.60 19.41
CA LYS A 548 31.52 -20.03 18.90
C LYS A 548 31.48 -20.26 17.37
N PRO A 549 32.49 -19.80 16.61
CA PRO A 549 32.54 -19.97 15.16
C PRO A 549 32.68 -21.45 14.79
N LEU A 550 32.12 -21.82 13.62
CA LEU A 550 32.40 -23.13 13.02
C LEU A 550 33.84 -23.16 12.49
N VAL A 551 34.53 -24.30 12.60
CA VAL A 551 35.92 -24.46 12.17
C VAL A 551 36.03 -25.44 11.01
N LYS A 552 36.68 -25.01 9.93
CA LYS A 552 37.04 -25.84 8.77
C LYS A 552 38.56 -26.04 8.71
N ILE A 553 38.98 -27.30 8.59
CA ILE A 553 40.38 -27.67 8.31
C ILE A 553 40.46 -28.10 6.84
N CYS A 554 41.08 -27.29 5.99
CA CYS A 554 41.16 -27.46 4.55
C CYS A 554 42.50 -28.06 4.09
N GLY A 555 42.51 -28.76 2.95
CA GLY A 555 43.71 -29.39 2.40
C GLY A 555 44.14 -30.65 3.16
N VAL A 556 43.18 -31.37 3.74
CA VAL A 556 43.40 -32.67 4.39
C VAL A 556 43.65 -33.75 3.34
N ARG A 557 44.67 -34.59 3.56
CA ARG A 557 45.13 -35.60 2.58
C ARG A 557 45.06 -37.05 3.05
N SER A 558 44.82 -37.31 4.33
CA SER A 558 44.78 -38.66 4.90
C SER A 558 43.58 -38.83 5.83
N VAL A 559 43.22 -40.09 6.08
CA VAL A 559 42.22 -40.46 7.11
C VAL A 559 42.67 -40.06 8.51
N GLU A 560 43.98 -40.11 8.78
CA GLU A 560 44.59 -39.71 10.05
C GLU A 560 44.39 -38.21 10.32
N ASP A 561 44.77 -37.35 9.37
CA ASP A 561 44.59 -35.89 9.44
C ASP A 561 43.11 -35.52 9.64
N ALA A 562 42.20 -36.22 8.93
CA ALA A 562 40.76 -36.02 9.05
C ALA A 562 40.24 -36.41 10.44
N THR A 563 40.76 -37.50 11.01
CA THR A 563 40.40 -37.99 12.34
C THR A 563 40.88 -37.03 13.42
N VAL A 564 42.13 -36.56 13.34
CA VAL A 564 42.69 -35.57 14.26
C VAL A 564 41.93 -34.24 14.20
N ALA A 565 41.55 -33.77 13.01
CA ALA A 565 40.68 -32.59 12.86
C ALA A 565 39.31 -32.80 13.52
N ALA A 566 38.70 -33.97 13.35
CA ALA A 566 37.42 -34.33 13.96
C ALA A 566 37.50 -34.51 15.50
N GLU A 567 38.66 -34.88 16.04
CA GLU A 567 38.93 -34.98 17.47
C GLU A 567 39.24 -33.64 18.12
N ALA A 568 39.98 -32.77 17.43
CA ALA A 568 40.17 -31.38 17.83
C ALA A 568 38.83 -30.61 17.88
N GLY A 569 37.80 -31.10 17.18
CA GLY A 569 36.45 -30.54 17.18
C GLY A 569 36.15 -29.65 15.98
N ALA A 570 36.79 -29.87 14.82
CA ALA A 570 36.41 -29.22 13.57
C ALA A 570 34.96 -29.56 13.17
N ASP A 571 34.27 -28.63 12.53
CA ASP A 571 32.91 -28.79 12.02
C ASP A 571 32.88 -29.15 10.53
N PHE A 572 34.00 -28.92 9.84
CA PHE A 572 34.19 -29.20 8.43
C PHE A 572 35.62 -29.72 8.17
N VAL A 573 35.75 -30.71 7.28
CA VAL A 573 37.03 -31.20 6.75
C VAL A 573 37.05 -30.97 5.25
N GLY A 574 38.01 -30.21 4.75
CA GLY A 574 38.14 -29.85 3.34
C GLY A 574 39.17 -30.71 2.61
N VAL A 575 38.74 -31.46 1.60
CA VAL A 575 39.62 -32.19 0.67
C VAL A 575 39.71 -31.42 -0.65
N VAL A 576 40.93 -31.23 -1.17
CA VAL A 576 41.14 -30.47 -2.41
C VAL A 576 41.15 -31.44 -3.59
N LEU A 577 40.27 -31.22 -4.56
CA LEU A 577 40.12 -32.06 -5.75
C LEU A 577 40.63 -31.35 -7.02
N VAL A 578 41.44 -30.30 -6.85
CA VAL A 578 42.03 -29.43 -7.88
C VAL A 578 43.38 -30.00 -8.33
N PRO A 579 43.52 -30.56 -9.55
CA PRO A 579 44.72 -31.30 -9.97
C PRO A 579 46.04 -30.50 -9.93
N LYS A 580 45.95 -29.16 -10.06
CA LYS A 580 47.12 -28.26 -9.99
C LYS A 580 47.59 -27.95 -8.57
N SER A 581 46.85 -28.37 -7.54
CA SER A 581 47.17 -28.08 -6.13
C SER A 581 48.16 -29.09 -5.54
N LYS A 582 49.15 -28.59 -4.80
CA LYS A 582 50.05 -29.42 -3.96
C LYS A 582 49.31 -30.19 -2.85
N ARG A 583 48.04 -29.85 -2.59
CA ARG A 583 47.16 -30.48 -1.62
C ARG A 583 46.08 -31.37 -2.27
N CYS A 584 46.17 -31.63 -3.57
CA CYS A 584 45.19 -32.45 -4.27
C CYS A 584 45.19 -33.89 -3.72
N VAL A 585 43.99 -34.48 -3.61
CA VAL A 585 43.77 -35.91 -3.45
C VAL A 585 42.97 -36.46 -4.63
N ASP A 586 42.97 -37.78 -4.80
CA ASP A 586 42.06 -38.45 -5.72
C ASP A 586 40.70 -38.77 -5.07
N LEU A 587 39.75 -39.24 -5.88
CA LEU A 587 38.40 -39.58 -5.39
C LEU A 587 38.38 -40.82 -4.48
N ALA A 588 39.38 -41.70 -4.57
CA ALA A 588 39.49 -42.87 -3.70
C ALA A 588 39.86 -42.45 -2.27
N THR A 589 40.93 -41.66 -2.13
CA THR A 589 41.38 -41.06 -0.88
C THR A 589 40.28 -40.18 -0.25
N ALA A 590 39.59 -39.37 -1.05
CA ALA A 590 38.46 -38.56 -0.59
C ALA A 590 37.30 -39.42 -0.06
N LYS A 591 37.04 -40.57 -0.68
CA LYS A 591 36.02 -41.54 -0.24
C LYS A 591 36.42 -42.24 1.06
N GLU A 592 37.69 -42.60 1.24
CA GLU A 592 38.20 -43.17 2.49
C GLU A 592 38.04 -42.19 3.66
N ILE A 593 38.41 -40.93 3.45
CA ILE A 593 38.17 -39.84 4.40
C ILE A 593 36.66 -39.70 4.71
N SER A 594 35.80 -39.70 3.69
CA SER A 594 34.33 -39.65 3.87
C SER A 594 33.81 -40.78 4.74
N ASN A 595 34.24 -42.02 4.47
CA ASN A 595 33.84 -43.20 5.21
C ASN A 595 34.25 -43.11 6.69
N ALA A 596 35.48 -42.68 6.98
CA ALA A 596 35.96 -42.50 8.36
C ALA A 596 35.13 -41.42 9.12
N LEU A 597 34.86 -40.28 8.49
CA LEU A 597 34.05 -39.22 9.08
C LEU A 597 32.57 -39.62 9.24
N ARG A 598 32.02 -40.46 8.34
CA ARG A 598 30.67 -41.03 8.47
C ARG A 598 30.59 -42.05 9.60
N ALA A 599 31.58 -42.95 9.71
CA ALA A 599 31.67 -43.93 10.79
C ALA A 599 31.76 -43.24 12.17
N ARG A 600 32.58 -42.18 12.30
CA ARG A 600 32.67 -41.38 13.52
C ARG A 600 31.34 -40.68 13.86
N ARG A 601 30.65 -40.10 12.87
CA ARG A 601 29.32 -39.50 13.10
C ARG A 601 28.32 -40.54 13.60
N ALA A 602 28.33 -41.74 13.03
CA ALA A 602 27.48 -42.85 13.45
C ALA A 602 27.80 -43.39 14.86
N SER A 603 29.07 -43.40 15.27
CA SER A 603 29.45 -43.81 16.64
C SER A 603 29.12 -42.77 17.72
N LEU A 604 28.98 -41.49 17.33
CA LEU A 604 28.58 -40.40 18.22
C LEU A 604 27.05 -40.27 18.37
N THR A 605 26.27 -40.82 17.44
CA THR A 605 24.81 -40.95 17.59
C THR A 605 24.48 -42.16 18.45
N THR A 606 24.16 -41.93 19.73
CA THR A 606 23.63 -42.98 20.62
C THR A 606 22.38 -43.60 20.00
N PRO A 607 22.22 -44.94 19.98
CA PRO A 607 20.95 -45.55 19.62
C PRO A 607 19.90 -45.09 20.62
N THR A 608 18.87 -44.37 20.15
CA THR A 608 17.65 -44.23 20.94
C THR A 608 17.07 -45.62 21.16
N ALA A 609 16.75 -45.96 22.41
CA ALA A 609 16.20 -47.26 22.77
C ALA A 609 14.74 -47.40 22.29
N ASN A 610 14.59 -47.59 20.98
CA ASN A 610 13.42 -48.06 20.25
C ASN A 610 13.85 -48.23 18.78
N GLY A 611 13.80 -49.46 18.26
CA GLY A 611 14.36 -49.85 16.95
C GLY A 611 13.60 -49.34 15.72
N ALA A 612 13.23 -48.06 15.70
CA ALA A 612 12.69 -47.40 14.52
C ALA A 612 13.84 -46.96 13.61
N THR A 613 13.91 -47.54 12.41
CA THR A 613 14.73 -47.01 11.32
C THR A 613 14.39 -45.53 11.13
N PRO A 614 15.36 -44.60 11.12
CA PRO A 614 15.05 -43.22 10.81
C PRO A 614 14.59 -43.17 9.35
N ALA A 615 13.31 -42.92 9.14
CA ALA A 615 12.78 -42.55 7.83
C ALA A 615 13.58 -41.36 7.30
N PRO A 616 13.83 -41.25 5.98
CA PRO A 616 14.51 -40.09 5.42
C PRO A 616 13.77 -38.84 5.89
N SER A 617 14.46 -37.94 6.58
CA SER A 617 13.82 -36.85 7.31
C SER A 617 13.15 -35.88 6.33
N THR A 618 11.87 -36.09 6.08
CA THR A 618 10.95 -35.02 5.69
C THR A 618 11.19 -33.88 6.64
N GLN A 619 11.61 -32.73 6.11
CA GLN A 619 12.00 -31.57 6.91
C GLN A 619 10.85 -31.22 7.85
N ALA A 620 11.02 -31.50 9.14
CA ALA A 620 10.03 -31.16 10.14
C ALA A 620 10.03 -29.64 10.24
N HIS A 621 8.98 -29.01 9.68
CA HIS A 621 8.77 -27.58 9.85
C HIS A 621 8.73 -27.26 11.35
N PRO A 622 9.40 -26.20 11.81
CA PRO A 622 9.31 -25.80 13.20
C PRO A 622 7.85 -25.45 13.55
N PRO A 623 7.44 -25.58 14.82
CA PRO A 623 6.08 -25.24 15.24
C PRO A 623 5.75 -23.78 14.89
N ALA A 624 4.47 -23.54 14.56
CA ALA A 624 3.97 -22.29 13.99
C ALA A 624 4.18 -21.03 14.86
N SER A 625 4.60 -21.19 16.12
CA SER A 625 4.95 -20.07 17.02
C SER A 625 6.25 -19.34 16.64
N ASN A 626 7.05 -19.85 15.69
CA ASN A 626 8.34 -19.28 15.28
C ASN A 626 8.36 -18.72 13.83
N LEU A 627 7.20 -18.37 13.26
CA LEU A 627 7.03 -17.90 11.87
C LEU A 627 7.54 -16.45 11.64
N THR A 628 8.83 -16.22 11.84
CA THR A 628 9.53 -15.12 11.15
C THR A 628 10.11 -15.66 9.86
N ALA A 629 9.81 -15.06 8.71
CA ALA A 629 10.51 -15.40 7.48
C ALA A 629 12.00 -15.09 7.67
N VAL A 630 12.83 -16.13 7.67
CA VAL A 630 14.27 -16.01 7.89
C VAL A 630 14.93 -15.78 6.54
N SER A 631 15.85 -14.80 6.50
CA SER A 631 16.57 -14.38 5.30
C SER A 631 17.40 -15.52 4.67
N TRP A 632 17.81 -15.38 3.41
CA TRP A 632 18.32 -16.49 2.60
C TRP A 632 19.57 -17.14 3.21
N PHE A 633 20.59 -16.34 3.54
CA PHE A 633 21.83 -16.87 4.08
C PHE A 633 21.66 -17.38 5.52
N SER A 634 20.79 -16.74 6.30
CA SER A 634 20.41 -17.17 7.65
C SER A 634 19.68 -18.51 7.66
N THR A 635 18.76 -18.74 6.71
CA THR A 635 18.08 -20.01 6.54
C THR A 635 19.07 -21.11 6.18
N HIS A 636 19.98 -20.84 5.23
CA HIS A 636 20.93 -21.84 4.77
C HIS A 636 22.01 -22.19 5.79
N SER A 637 22.54 -21.22 6.53
CA SER A 637 23.48 -21.45 7.64
C SER A 637 22.85 -22.27 8.79
N ARG A 638 21.53 -22.17 9.01
CA ARG A 638 20.77 -23.02 9.96
C ARG A 638 20.41 -24.39 9.40
N SER A 639 20.34 -24.56 8.07
CA SER A 639 19.91 -25.79 7.39
C SER A 639 20.93 -26.94 7.37
N LEU A 640 22.16 -26.72 7.81
CA LEU A 640 23.21 -27.75 7.73
C LEU A 640 23.02 -28.85 8.80
N PRO A 641 23.43 -30.11 8.50
CA PRO A 641 23.37 -31.19 9.47
C PRO A 641 24.06 -30.88 10.80
N SER A 642 23.47 -31.40 11.88
CA SER A 642 23.99 -31.27 13.25
C SER A 642 25.16 -32.22 13.55
N ALA A 643 25.24 -33.37 12.88
CA ALA A 643 26.34 -34.32 13.02
C ALA A 643 27.61 -33.82 12.30
N ARG A 644 28.75 -33.79 13.00
CA ARG A 644 30.01 -33.15 12.55
C ARG A 644 31.25 -34.04 12.71
N PRO A 645 32.32 -33.79 11.95
CA PRO A 645 32.45 -32.82 10.85
C PRO A 645 31.74 -33.25 9.56
N LEU A 646 31.53 -32.29 8.66
CA LEU A 646 31.08 -32.52 7.28
C LEU A 646 32.27 -32.52 6.31
N LEU A 647 32.27 -33.41 5.32
CA LEU A 647 33.29 -33.43 4.27
C LEU A 647 32.96 -32.41 3.16
N VAL A 648 33.89 -31.51 2.89
CA VAL A 648 33.79 -30.45 1.87
C VAL A 648 34.78 -30.76 0.74
N GLY A 649 34.29 -30.98 -0.48
CA GLY A 649 35.15 -31.08 -1.66
C GLY A 649 35.44 -29.70 -2.25
N VAL A 650 36.71 -29.33 -2.40
CA VAL A 650 37.13 -28.03 -2.96
C VAL A 650 37.49 -28.18 -4.44
N PHE A 651 36.86 -27.36 -5.28
CA PHE A 651 36.99 -27.30 -6.72
C PHE A 651 37.40 -25.88 -7.15
N GLN A 652 38.09 -25.79 -8.27
CA GLN A 652 38.55 -24.57 -8.94
C GLN A 652 38.57 -24.86 -10.45
N ASP A 653 37.56 -24.35 -11.15
CA ASP A 653 37.41 -24.39 -12.62
C ASP A 653 37.26 -25.80 -13.26
N GLN A 654 36.94 -26.85 -12.51
CA GLN A 654 36.51 -28.14 -13.10
C GLN A 654 35.07 -28.06 -13.64
N PRO A 655 34.71 -28.83 -14.69
CA PRO A 655 33.36 -28.81 -15.25
C PRO A 655 32.31 -29.42 -14.30
N LEU A 656 31.08 -28.91 -14.36
CA LEU A 656 29.96 -29.29 -13.47
C LEU A 656 29.70 -30.81 -13.40
N ASN A 657 29.83 -31.52 -14.51
CA ASN A 657 29.67 -32.99 -14.55
C ASN A 657 30.69 -33.72 -13.67
N TYR A 658 31.94 -33.24 -13.60
CA TYR A 658 32.96 -33.75 -12.70
C TYR A 658 32.64 -33.44 -11.23
N VAL A 659 32.16 -32.23 -10.94
CA VAL A 659 31.75 -31.83 -9.57
C VAL A 659 30.62 -32.74 -9.06
N ILE A 660 29.58 -32.97 -9.88
CA ILE A 660 28.46 -33.87 -9.55
C ILE A 660 28.94 -35.32 -9.40
N HIS A 661 29.80 -35.81 -10.31
CA HIS A 661 30.39 -37.14 -10.20
C HIS A 661 31.17 -37.31 -8.88
N ALA A 662 32.02 -36.35 -8.53
CA ALA A 662 32.81 -36.35 -7.31
C ALA A 662 31.95 -36.34 -6.03
N CYS A 663 30.84 -35.60 -6.02
CA CYS A 663 29.86 -35.63 -4.92
C CYS A 663 29.39 -37.06 -4.63
N ASN A 664 29.02 -37.80 -5.67
CA ASN A 664 28.51 -39.17 -5.55
C ASN A 664 29.64 -40.18 -5.28
N ALA A 665 30.78 -40.07 -5.97
CA ALA A 665 31.88 -41.03 -5.89
C ALA A 665 32.60 -40.99 -4.53
N ALA A 666 32.88 -39.79 -4.01
CA ALA A 666 33.52 -39.58 -2.71
C ALA A 666 32.51 -39.42 -1.56
N GLY A 667 31.21 -39.33 -1.85
CA GLY A 667 30.18 -39.13 -0.83
C GLY A 667 30.37 -37.81 -0.06
N LEU A 668 30.59 -36.71 -0.77
CA LEU A 668 30.79 -35.38 -0.17
C LEU A 668 29.53 -34.94 0.59
N ASP A 669 29.69 -34.24 1.71
CA ASP A 669 28.58 -33.60 2.42
C ASP A 669 28.31 -32.18 1.91
N MET A 670 29.34 -31.51 1.35
CA MET A 670 29.29 -30.16 0.80
C MET A 670 30.30 -29.98 -0.34
N VAL A 671 30.10 -28.95 -1.17
CA VAL A 671 31.03 -28.50 -2.22
C VAL A 671 31.51 -27.08 -1.91
N GLN A 672 32.78 -26.79 -2.19
CA GLN A 672 33.33 -25.44 -2.23
C GLN A 672 33.79 -25.12 -3.66
N LEU A 673 33.15 -24.15 -4.29
CA LEU A 673 33.55 -23.58 -5.58
C LEU A 673 34.50 -22.41 -5.32
N HIS A 674 35.72 -22.52 -5.84
CA HIS A 674 36.87 -21.69 -5.47
C HIS A 674 37.59 -21.10 -6.70
N GLY A 675 36.96 -21.16 -7.87
CA GLY A 675 37.40 -20.52 -9.10
C GLY A 675 36.37 -19.54 -9.67
N HIS A 676 36.31 -19.47 -11.00
CA HIS A 676 35.37 -18.65 -11.77
C HIS A 676 34.11 -19.43 -12.16
N GLU A 677 33.73 -20.47 -11.40
CA GLU A 677 32.59 -21.32 -11.81
C GLU A 677 31.30 -20.49 -11.89
N PRO A 678 30.41 -20.73 -12.87
CA PRO A 678 29.14 -20.01 -12.98
C PRO A 678 28.26 -20.16 -11.74
N VAL A 679 27.67 -19.05 -11.29
CA VAL A 679 26.95 -18.95 -10.01
C VAL A 679 25.66 -19.79 -10.00
N GLU A 680 25.07 -20.03 -11.16
CA GLU A 680 23.91 -20.87 -11.37
C GLU A 680 24.14 -22.35 -11.09
N TRP A 681 25.39 -22.84 -11.09
CA TRP A 681 25.72 -24.25 -10.83
C TRP A 681 25.28 -24.71 -9.44
N SER A 682 25.19 -23.78 -8.47
CA SER A 682 24.69 -24.02 -7.12
C SER A 682 23.33 -24.74 -7.07
N ARG A 683 22.47 -24.55 -8.09
CA ARG A 683 21.15 -25.18 -8.17
C ARG A 683 21.17 -26.65 -8.63
N TRP A 684 22.26 -27.08 -9.27
CA TRP A 684 22.41 -28.40 -9.89
C TRP A 684 23.31 -29.34 -9.09
N ILE A 685 24.06 -28.82 -8.12
CA ILE A 685 24.90 -29.61 -7.21
C ILE A 685 24.01 -30.19 -6.09
N PRO A 686 24.01 -31.51 -5.85
CA PRO A 686 23.05 -32.18 -4.95
C PRO A 686 23.31 -31.96 -3.45
N VAL A 687 24.32 -31.17 -3.09
CA VAL A 687 24.77 -30.91 -1.72
C VAL A 687 25.00 -29.41 -1.50
N PRO A 688 24.97 -28.89 -0.25
CA PRO A 688 25.20 -27.47 0.02
C PRO A 688 26.52 -26.95 -0.56
N VAL A 689 26.47 -25.77 -1.20
CA VAL A 689 27.60 -25.14 -1.90
C VAL A 689 28.11 -23.91 -1.13
N VAL A 690 29.42 -23.86 -0.90
CA VAL A 690 30.17 -22.67 -0.49
C VAL A 690 30.75 -22.03 -1.74
N ARG A 691 30.53 -20.72 -1.95
CA ARG A 691 31.26 -19.94 -2.94
C ARG A 691 32.36 -19.14 -2.26
N ALA A 692 33.59 -19.28 -2.73
CA ALA A 692 34.68 -18.42 -2.32
C ALA A 692 34.73 -17.14 -3.15
N PHE A 693 35.06 -16.04 -2.48
CA PHE A 693 35.37 -14.74 -3.06
C PHE A 693 36.77 -14.33 -2.59
N HIS A 694 37.58 -13.83 -3.51
CA HIS A 694 38.96 -13.46 -3.24
C HIS A 694 39.07 -11.94 -3.11
N LEU A 695 39.49 -11.46 -1.94
CA LEU A 695 39.67 -10.05 -1.63
C LEU A 695 41.16 -9.72 -1.58
N ARG A 696 41.57 -8.48 -1.89
CA ARG A 696 42.97 -8.07 -1.69
C ARG A 696 43.41 -8.29 -0.24
N ALA A 697 44.62 -8.79 -0.07
CA ALA A 697 45.30 -8.76 1.21
C ALA A 697 45.58 -7.32 1.64
N LYS A 698 45.69 -7.08 2.95
CA LYS A 698 46.05 -5.76 3.49
C LYS A 698 47.47 -5.39 3.08
N ASP A 699 47.64 -4.32 2.30
CA ASP A 699 48.95 -3.82 1.89
C ASP A 699 49.74 -3.28 3.10
N SER A 700 50.67 -4.08 3.61
CA SER A 700 51.55 -3.72 4.73
C SER A 700 52.66 -2.74 4.34
N THR A 701 52.65 -2.20 3.12
CA THR A 701 53.66 -1.29 2.56
C THR A 701 53.20 0.17 2.48
N ALA A 702 51.94 0.49 2.83
CA ALA A 702 51.41 1.86 2.83
C ALA A 702 51.87 2.72 4.04
N GLN A 703 53.09 2.49 4.57
CA GLN A 703 53.74 3.32 5.57
C GLN A 703 55.15 3.75 5.10
N ALA A 704 55.21 4.73 4.18
CA ALA A 704 56.29 5.72 4.10
C ALA A 704 56.13 6.67 2.89
N GLN A 705 55.27 7.70 3.02
CA GLN A 705 55.63 9.07 2.59
C GLN A 705 54.58 10.08 3.08
N VAL A 706 54.82 10.64 4.27
CA VAL A 706 54.18 11.90 4.66
C VAL A 706 55.00 13.02 4.04
N ASN A 707 54.53 13.55 2.91
CA ASN A 707 54.87 14.89 2.45
C ASN A 707 53.56 15.57 2.03
N GLY A 708 53.31 16.75 2.58
CA GLY A 708 51.95 17.25 2.76
C GLY A 708 51.22 17.63 1.48
N THR A 709 49.96 17.23 1.39
CA THR A 709 48.87 18.00 0.79
C THR A 709 47.57 17.53 1.43
N THR A 710 46.79 18.46 1.97
CA THR A 710 45.50 18.17 2.60
C THR A 710 44.39 18.28 1.56
N GLU A 711 43.96 17.15 0.99
CA GLU A 711 42.68 17.07 0.27
C GLU A 711 42.09 15.66 0.44
N SER A 712 40.78 15.59 0.69
CA SER A 712 40.09 14.36 1.09
C SER A 712 39.58 13.58 -0.12
N GLU A 713 40.47 12.89 -0.83
CA GLU A 713 40.04 11.84 -1.76
C GLU A 713 39.63 10.59 -0.98
N ALA A 714 38.33 10.28 -0.99
CA ALA A 714 37.82 9.06 -0.41
C ALA A 714 38.40 7.85 -1.18
N HIS A 715 39.04 6.92 -0.45
CA HIS A 715 39.66 5.75 -1.05
C HIS A 715 38.60 4.88 -1.73
N ASP A 716 38.71 4.74 -3.06
CA ASP A 716 37.70 4.08 -3.89
C ASP A 716 37.82 2.55 -3.80
N HIS A 717 37.24 1.99 -2.74
CA HIS A 717 37.21 0.56 -2.44
C HIS A 717 36.67 -0.34 -3.57
N ALA A 718 36.00 0.23 -4.60
CA ALA A 718 35.57 -0.52 -5.76
C ALA A 718 36.76 -1.05 -6.62
N LYS A 719 37.95 -0.46 -6.47
CA LYS A 719 39.17 -0.84 -7.22
C LYS A 719 40.01 -1.94 -6.55
N ASP A 720 39.59 -2.45 -5.38
CA ASP A 720 40.32 -3.43 -4.57
C ASP A 720 39.81 -4.87 -4.66
N VAL A 721 38.74 -5.09 -5.42
CA VAL A 721 38.18 -6.41 -5.73
C VAL A 721 38.61 -6.83 -7.14
N ASP A 722 38.79 -8.13 -7.39
CA ASP A 722 38.98 -8.58 -8.76
C ASP A 722 37.68 -8.58 -9.59
N ALA A 723 37.41 -7.47 -10.25
CA ALA A 723 36.39 -7.34 -11.29
C ALA A 723 36.83 -7.98 -12.64
N SER A 724 37.28 -9.26 -12.62
CA SER A 724 37.53 -10.05 -13.85
C SER A 724 36.50 -11.16 -14.09
N GLY A 725 35.66 -11.46 -13.10
CA GLY A 725 34.38 -12.16 -13.25
C GLY A 725 33.21 -11.25 -12.83
N PRO A 726 31.95 -11.73 -12.92
CA PRO A 726 30.75 -10.98 -12.51
C PRO A 726 30.61 -10.87 -10.98
N THR A 727 31.71 -10.75 -10.24
CA THR A 727 31.79 -11.02 -8.79
C THR A 727 32.48 -9.89 -8.02
N GLY A 728 31.93 -8.67 -8.11
CA GLY A 728 32.31 -7.58 -7.22
C GLY A 728 31.79 -7.78 -5.78
N LEU A 729 32.07 -6.83 -4.89
CA LEU A 729 31.45 -6.76 -3.56
C LEU A 729 29.90 -6.80 -3.63
N GLU A 730 29.36 -6.25 -4.72
CA GLU A 730 27.93 -6.22 -5.10
C GLU A 730 27.27 -7.59 -5.38
N ASP A 731 28.07 -8.66 -5.51
CA ASP A 731 27.59 -10.03 -5.75
C ASP A 731 27.59 -10.89 -4.50
N ILE A 732 28.47 -10.59 -3.53
CA ILE A 732 28.66 -11.41 -2.32
C ILE A 732 27.34 -11.63 -1.58
N ALA A 733 26.53 -10.58 -1.43
CA ALA A 733 25.27 -10.61 -0.70
C ALA A 733 24.04 -11.00 -1.57
N ARG A 734 24.20 -11.47 -2.81
CA ARG A 734 23.07 -11.80 -3.69
C ARG A 734 22.39 -13.12 -3.28
N PRO A 735 21.14 -13.09 -2.77
CA PRO A 735 20.42 -14.30 -2.40
C PRO A 735 20.08 -15.13 -3.65
N GLY A 736 19.93 -16.44 -3.49
CA GLY A 736 19.63 -17.37 -4.59
C GLY A 736 20.85 -17.87 -5.37
N PHE A 737 21.91 -17.07 -5.50
CA PHE A 737 23.13 -17.46 -6.23
C PHE A 737 24.17 -18.19 -5.35
N HIS A 738 24.27 -17.82 -4.07
CA HIS A 738 25.25 -18.36 -3.13
C HIS A 738 24.54 -18.92 -1.91
N ARG A 739 24.83 -20.16 -1.50
CA ARG A 739 24.22 -20.77 -0.29
C ARG A 739 25.02 -20.48 0.98
N HIS A 740 26.35 -20.51 0.86
CA HIS A 740 27.30 -20.09 1.88
C HIS A 740 28.43 -19.29 1.20
N ILE A 741 29.04 -18.37 1.93
CA ILE A 741 30.07 -17.45 1.44
C ILE A 741 31.37 -17.74 2.20
N LEU A 742 32.49 -17.76 1.48
CA LEU A 742 33.84 -17.78 2.05
C LEU A 742 34.64 -16.60 1.49
N LEU A 743 35.31 -15.84 2.35
CA LEU A 743 36.22 -14.76 1.94
C LEU A 743 37.67 -15.25 2.11
N ASP A 744 38.47 -15.27 1.05
CA ASP A 744 39.89 -15.66 1.05
C ASP A 744 40.77 -14.52 0.50
N ALA A 745 42.08 -14.57 0.76
CA ALA A 745 43.03 -13.52 0.43
C ALA A 745 43.72 -13.75 -0.91
N ILE A 746 43.68 -12.75 -1.81
CA ILE A 746 44.53 -12.69 -3.00
C ILE A 746 45.98 -12.45 -2.54
N LYS A 747 46.90 -13.29 -2.99
CA LYS A 747 48.33 -13.12 -2.74
C LYS A 747 48.84 -11.84 -3.42
N PRO A 748 49.58 -10.96 -2.70
CA PRO A 748 50.26 -9.82 -3.32
C PRO A 748 51.13 -10.25 -4.52
N GLY A 749 50.95 -9.60 -5.66
CA GLY A 749 51.67 -9.89 -6.91
C GLY A 749 51.24 -11.15 -7.66
N ALA A 750 50.10 -11.78 -7.35
CA ALA A 750 49.57 -12.91 -8.14
C ALA A 750 49.11 -12.47 -9.54
N THR A 751 49.56 -13.17 -10.58
CA THR A 751 49.17 -12.91 -11.98
C THR A 751 47.79 -13.47 -12.31
N ASN A 752 47.50 -14.70 -11.89
CA ASN A 752 46.14 -15.23 -11.84
C ASN A 752 45.56 -14.90 -10.47
N LYS A 753 44.53 -14.06 -10.44
CA LYS A 753 43.95 -13.47 -9.21
C LYS A 753 43.14 -14.46 -8.35
N LEU A 754 43.08 -15.73 -8.75
CA LEU A 754 42.67 -16.85 -7.91
C LEU A 754 43.91 -17.41 -7.18
N SER A 755 44.00 -17.23 -5.86
CA SER A 755 45.07 -17.85 -5.07
C SER A 755 44.60 -18.28 -3.67
N GLY A 756 44.29 -19.56 -3.49
CA GLY A 756 44.21 -20.15 -2.15
C GLY A 756 45.61 -20.29 -1.53
N GLY A 757 45.75 -19.93 -0.25
CA GLY A 757 46.96 -20.21 0.53
C GLY A 757 48.12 -19.20 0.39
N ALA A 758 47.80 -17.90 0.32
CA ALA A 758 48.79 -16.81 0.30
C ALA A 758 49.67 -16.70 1.56
N GLY A 759 49.21 -17.21 2.70
CA GLY A 759 49.85 -17.00 4.02
C GLY A 759 49.61 -15.62 4.62
N VAL A 760 48.86 -14.74 3.93
CA VAL A 760 48.51 -13.39 4.36
C VAL A 760 47.01 -13.33 4.66
N PRO A 761 46.55 -12.66 5.73
CA PRO A 761 45.14 -12.51 6.03
C PRO A 761 44.42 -11.56 5.06
N VAL A 762 43.11 -11.81 4.87
CA VAL A 762 42.16 -10.86 4.28
C VAL A 762 42.13 -9.57 5.12
N ASP A 763 41.84 -8.42 4.52
CA ASP A 763 41.52 -7.22 5.31
C ASP A 763 40.27 -7.45 6.17
N TRP A 764 40.48 -7.58 7.49
CA TRP A 764 39.42 -7.82 8.46
C TRP A 764 38.46 -6.63 8.63
N ASP A 765 38.85 -5.40 8.30
CA ASP A 765 37.93 -4.26 8.31
C ASP A 765 36.96 -4.36 7.13
N LEU A 766 37.45 -4.73 5.94
CA LEU A 766 36.60 -5.02 4.78
C LEU A 766 35.72 -6.26 5.00
N ALA A 767 36.27 -7.35 5.54
CA ALA A 767 35.50 -8.55 5.86
C ALA A 767 34.40 -8.28 6.90
N ARG A 768 34.68 -7.43 7.89
CA ARG A 768 33.67 -6.94 8.83
C ARG A 768 32.60 -6.10 8.12
N ALA A 769 32.98 -5.17 7.25
CA ALA A 769 32.04 -4.35 6.50
C ALA A 769 31.10 -5.21 5.61
N VAL A 770 31.62 -6.27 4.97
CA VAL A 770 30.81 -7.26 4.23
C VAL A 770 29.85 -8.01 5.16
N ALA A 771 30.31 -8.42 6.34
CA ALA A 771 29.46 -9.07 7.32
C ALA A 771 28.37 -8.14 7.88
N ASP A 772 28.69 -6.87 8.15
CA ASP A 772 27.78 -5.86 8.70
C ASP A 772 26.80 -5.28 7.68
N ALA A 773 27.17 -5.20 6.39
CA ALA A 773 26.27 -4.79 5.31
C ALA A 773 25.06 -5.73 5.17
N GLY A 774 25.25 -7.02 5.42
CA GLY A 774 24.17 -8.01 5.51
C GLY A 774 23.51 -8.33 4.17
N GLU A 775 22.28 -8.82 4.23
CA GLU A 775 21.40 -9.01 3.08
C GLU A 775 20.20 -8.04 3.12
N ILE A 776 19.53 -7.87 1.97
CA ILE A 776 18.37 -6.96 1.82
C ILE A 776 17.28 -7.38 2.82
N GLY A 777 17.10 -6.59 3.89
CA GLY A 777 16.17 -6.90 4.98
C GLY A 777 16.73 -6.87 6.41
N ARG A 778 18.03 -6.55 6.57
CA ARG A 778 18.80 -6.43 7.84
C ARG A 778 19.17 -7.75 8.52
N GLY A 779 20.46 -7.86 8.85
CA GLY A 779 21.07 -8.95 9.60
C GLY A 779 22.47 -9.27 9.09
N ARG A 780 23.42 -9.62 9.98
CA ARG A 780 24.81 -9.91 9.58
C ARG A 780 24.90 -11.10 8.61
N LEU A 781 25.73 -10.98 7.58
CA LEU A 781 25.95 -12.02 6.58
C LEU A 781 26.79 -13.16 7.19
N PRO A 782 26.34 -14.43 7.17
CA PRO A 782 27.07 -15.55 7.79
C PRO A 782 28.23 -16.03 6.89
N ILE A 783 29.32 -15.26 6.91
CA ILE A 783 30.54 -15.54 6.15
C ILE A 783 31.45 -16.57 6.86
N ILE A 784 32.20 -17.34 6.06
CA ILE A 784 33.39 -18.07 6.48
C ILE A 784 34.61 -17.18 6.17
N LEU A 785 35.46 -16.92 7.18
CA LEU A 785 36.71 -16.19 6.99
C LEU A 785 37.87 -17.15 6.73
N ALA A 786 38.62 -16.93 5.65
CA ALA A 786 39.80 -17.70 5.25
C ALA A 786 40.99 -16.76 4.96
N GLY A 787 42.10 -17.32 4.49
CA GLY A 787 43.32 -16.59 4.16
C GLY A 787 44.18 -16.27 5.39
N GLY A 788 45.43 -16.75 5.39
CA GLY A 788 46.44 -16.40 6.40
C GLY A 788 46.16 -16.79 7.86
N LEU A 789 45.05 -17.48 8.16
CA LEU A 789 44.69 -17.80 9.54
C LEU A 789 45.59 -18.88 10.16
N ASP A 790 45.93 -18.71 11.43
CA ASP A 790 46.68 -19.64 12.28
C ASP A 790 46.25 -19.54 13.76
N ALA A 791 46.85 -20.34 14.65
CA ALA A 791 46.48 -20.37 16.07
C ALA A 791 46.82 -19.08 16.85
N GLY A 792 47.75 -18.26 16.34
CA GLY A 792 48.13 -16.98 16.94
C GLY A 792 47.18 -15.85 16.57
N ASN A 793 46.64 -15.85 15.34
CA ASN A 793 45.82 -14.74 14.83
C ASN A 793 44.29 -15.00 14.82
N VAL A 794 43.84 -16.26 14.86
CA VAL A 794 42.40 -16.57 14.67
C VAL A 794 41.48 -16.00 15.75
N ARG A 795 41.98 -15.82 16.98
CA ARG A 795 41.22 -15.17 18.06
C ARG A 795 40.85 -13.73 17.69
N GLU A 796 41.84 -12.92 17.32
CA GLU A 796 41.64 -11.52 16.93
C GLU A 796 40.74 -11.41 15.70
N ALA A 797 40.94 -12.31 14.71
CA ALA A 797 40.09 -12.39 13.52
C ALA A 797 38.61 -12.64 13.88
N VAL A 798 38.34 -13.57 14.81
CA VAL A 798 36.98 -13.89 15.27
C VAL A 798 36.38 -12.75 16.11
N GLU A 799 37.15 -12.14 17.01
CA GLU A 799 36.70 -11.01 17.84
C GLU A 799 36.39 -9.77 17.00
N LYS A 800 37.18 -9.50 15.95
CA LYS A 800 37.01 -8.35 15.05
C LYS A 800 35.93 -8.55 13.99
N VAL A 801 35.89 -9.71 13.34
CA VAL A 801 35.03 -9.99 12.18
C VAL A 801 33.74 -10.72 12.56
N ALA A 802 33.64 -11.30 13.75
CA ALA A 802 32.51 -12.12 14.22
C ALA A 802 31.92 -13.04 13.12
N PRO A 803 32.75 -13.86 12.44
CA PRO A 803 32.31 -14.66 11.30
C PRO A 803 31.48 -15.87 11.76
N TRP A 804 30.67 -16.42 10.84
CA TRP A 804 29.93 -17.66 11.10
C TRP A 804 30.84 -18.89 11.17
N GLY A 805 31.98 -18.84 10.46
CA GLY A 805 33.05 -19.81 10.62
C GLY A 805 34.42 -19.30 10.18
N VAL A 806 35.45 -20.10 10.44
CA VAL A 806 36.84 -19.86 10.01
C VAL A 806 37.37 -21.08 9.25
N ASP A 807 38.19 -20.83 8.23
CA ASP A 807 38.82 -21.86 7.40
C ASP A 807 40.36 -21.72 7.42
N VAL A 808 41.06 -22.82 7.71
CA VAL A 808 42.53 -22.85 7.71
C VAL A 808 43.07 -23.96 6.83
N SER A 809 44.12 -23.65 6.05
CA SER A 809 44.92 -24.63 5.34
C SER A 809 46.38 -24.59 5.79
N GLY A 810 47.13 -23.56 5.37
CA GLY A 810 48.58 -23.48 5.57
C GLY A 810 49.02 -23.18 7.01
N GLY A 811 48.23 -22.44 7.80
CA GLY A 811 48.57 -22.11 9.19
C GLY A 811 48.61 -23.30 10.16
N VAL A 812 48.09 -24.46 9.73
CA VAL A 812 48.18 -25.74 10.46
C VAL A 812 49.06 -26.77 9.75
N GLU A 813 50.02 -26.30 8.95
CA GLU A 813 51.01 -27.12 8.28
C GLU A 813 52.43 -26.89 8.84
N THR A 814 53.24 -27.94 8.81
CA THR A 814 54.70 -27.94 8.99
C THR A 814 55.28 -28.66 7.78
N ASP A 815 56.23 -28.02 7.08
CA ASP A 815 56.82 -28.52 5.83
C ASP A 815 55.82 -28.97 4.74
N GLY A 816 54.62 -28.36 4.71
CA GLY A 816 53.54 -28.70 3.77
C GLY A 816 52.80 -30.00 4.09
N VAL A 817 52.93 -30.51 5.31
CA VAL A 817 52.16 -31.62 5.89
C VAL A 817 51.33 -31.08 7.05
N LYS A 818 50.16 -31.67 7.32
CA LYS A 818 49.32 -31.27 8.44
C LYS A 818 50.02 -31.55 9.77
N ASP A 819 50.04 -30.54 10.62
CA ASP A 819 50.62 -30.61 11.95
C ASP A 819 49.50 -30.81 12.97
N HIS A 820 49.47 -31.97 13.61
CA HIS A 820 48.41 -32.37 14.52
C HIS A 820 48.35 -31.52 15.79
N ALA A 821 49.46 -30.93 16.22
CA ALA A 821 49.48 -30.00 17.34
C ALA A 821 48.85 -28.67 16.92
N LYS A 822 49.29 -28.10 15.78
CA LYS A 822 48.73 -26.84 15.25
C LYS A 822 47.23 -26.94 14.93
N ILE A 823 46.74 -28.10 14.44
CA ILE A 823 45.30 -28.32 14.25
C ILE A 823 44.55 -28.18 15.59
N ARG A 824 45.02 -28.84 16.65
CA ARG A 824 44.39 -28.78 17.98
C ARG A 824 44.44 -27.37 18.57
N GLU A 825 45.57 -26.69 18.44
CA GLU A 825 45.75 -25.30 18.88
C GLU A 825 44.83 -24.34 18.14
N PHE A 826 44.74 -24.46 16.81
CA PHE A 826 43.85 -23.63 15.98
C PHE A 826 42.38 -23.79 16.37
N VAL A 827 41.88 -25.03 16.45
CA VAL A 827 40.47 -25.28 16.80
C VAL A 827 40.18 -24.78 18.22
N LYS A 828 41.11 -24.98 19.16
CA LYS A 828 41.00 -24.47 20.54
C LYS A 828 41.00 -22.94 20.60
N ALA A 829 41.84 -22.27 19.80
CA ALA A 829 41.89 -20.81 19.73
C ALA A 829 40.58 -20.24 19.14
N ALA A 830 40.14 -20.76 17.99
CA ALA A 830 38.93 -20.32 17.31
C ALA A 830 37.65 -20.57 18.14
N LYS A 831 37.54 -21.71 18.82
CA LYS A 831 36.40 -22.06 19.70
C LYS A 831 36.59 -21.63 21.16
N GLY A 832 37.65 -20.90 21.46
CA GLY A 832 37.99 -20.37 22.78
C GLY A 832 37.63 -18.89 22.96
N VAL A 833 36.97 -18.30 21.97
CA VAL A 833 36.39 -16.94 21.99
C VAL A 833 34.99 -16.98 22.58
#